data_AF-A0A8T4RAT9-F1
#
_entry.id   AF-A0A8T4RAT9-F1
#
_cell.length_a   1.000
_cell.length_b   1.000
_cell.length_c   1.000
_cell.angle_alpha   90.00
_cell.angle_beta   90.00
_cell.angle_gamma   90.00
#
_symmetry.space_group_name_H-M   'P 1'
#
loop_
_entity.id
_entity.type
_entity.pdbx_description
1 polymer ?
#
loop_
_entity_poly.entity_id
_entity_poly.type
_entity_poly.pdbx_seq_one_letter_code
_entity_poly.pdbx_strand_id
1 'polypeptide(L)'
;GLLVFFISMLGALLLLFKGRKEHAFEFPYDLIWPVLLILLTIGVVNAWYAFIVVLCLLIGLLVIYKKYHQRDHDILLGVLLALWFIGTTYAGIKGQRFGMLIGPAVSVAFGAAAGILYTVLAPFAQAHLKIKKMLTGILIIILFGIFIIGPTSSGPHMVRAAYSMTSQDLPIVNDAWYNVLTKIKQESKSDAIINSWWDFGHHFKYFADRQVTFDGASQNAPQAHWIGRVLQTPDEKEAVAILRMLDCGGNSAFDVVYNKTQDPIVSINMVKEIIMLDNAEAKKYAQDRGVPEITQYTHCAPPENFFITSADMSSKSQVWSHFGLWDFKRAEVWLRWRFVDQETAVPQMMERFNWSREAAEKSYQDAQDIMAGINPDSRTEGDPETLANQWISPWIAYINNPEPCQSTKDLIKCGSVLVNLSSKEAQVPVQGGYGLAGVLVSYDREGNITRTKLNGNEQLTVVTWPQGNTIMGIGQLQYLSESMFTRLFYMNGLGLTHFDHFAEDNQLFYGKVSVWKVNWAGGEKRIPADVAPKTNITSGANVKLNYIGWLDNGTVFDSSILSWQENNVTQFTSFTGAQTNLLAITFGGSGLIPGFEKRIEGMKKGDERTITIPPEEAYGTDPSKHPLGNKTLHFKVHVESIE
;
A
#
# COMPACT_ATOMS: atom_id res chain seq x y z
N GLY A 1 -19.15 -22.61 10.88
CA GLY A 1 -17.73 -22.98 10.88
C GLY A 1 -17.38 -23.88 12.05
N LEU A 2 -17.21 -23.30 13.25
CA LEU A 2 -16.74 -24.00 14.45
C LEU A 2 -17.56 -25.25 14.84
N LEU A 3 -18.89 -25.15 14.83
CA LEU A 3 -19.77 -26.29 15.15
C LEU A 3 -19.64 -27.44 14.14
N VAL A 4 -19.54 -27.13 12.84
CA VAL A 4 -19.33 -28.12 11.78
C VAL A 4 -17.97 -28.81 11.95
N PHE A 5 -16.94 -28.05 12.29
CA PHE A 5 -15.62 -28.60 12.61
C PHE A 5 -15.68 -29.60 13.77
N PHE A 6 -16.36 -29.28 14.88
CA PHE A 6 -16.50 -30.18 16.02
C PHE A 6 -17.35 -31.42 15.73
N ILE A 7 -18.46 -31.27 14.99
CA ILE A 7 -19.27 -32.42 14.53
C ILE A 7 -18.42 -33.34 13.65
N SER A 8 -17.58 -32.76 12.79
CA SER A 8 -16.67 -33.50 11.92
C SER A 8 -15.60 -34.23 12.73
N MET A 9 -14.97 -33.55 13.70
CA MET A 9 -14.00 -34.16 14.61
C MET A 9 -14.63 -35.34 15.36
N LEU A 10 -15.86 -35.17 15.87
CA LEU A 10 -16.60 -36.26 16.53
C LEU A 10 -16.89 -37.41 15.55
N GLY A 11 -17.27 -37.13 14.30
CA GLY A 11 -17.46 -38.14 13.27
C GLY A 11 -16.21 -38.96 12.97
N ALA A 12 -15.05 -38.29 12.82
CA ALA A 12 -13.77 -38.95 12.65
C ALA A 12 -13.41 -39.82 13.86
N LEU A 13 -13.63 -39.32 15.07
CA LEU A 13 -13.41 -40.09 16.30
C LEU A 13 -14.32 -41.31 16.37
N LEU A 14 -15.63 -41.15 16.17
CA LEU A 14 -16.61 -42.24 16.28
C LEU A 14 -16.38 -43.38 15.27
N LEU A 15 -15.77 -43.09 14.11
CA LEU A 15 -15.35 -44.14 13.15
C LEU A 15 -14.31 -45.10 13.74
N LEU A 16 -13.49 -44.66 14.69
CA LEU A 16 -12.50 -45.50 15.37
C LEU A 16 -13.14 -46.51 16.33
N PHE A 17 -14.41 -46.30 16.69
CA PHE A 17 -15.13 -47.11 17.68
C PHE A 17 -16.27 -47.96 17.07
N LYS A 18 -16.54 -47.82 15.76
CA LYS A 18 -17.62 -48.51 15.06
C LYS A 18 -17.28 -50.00 14.87
N GLY A 19 -18.03 -50.90 15.52
CA GLY A 19 -17.85 -52.37 15.44
C GLY A 19 -18.03 -53.13 16.77
N ARG A 20 -18.11 -52.42 17.90
CA ARG A 20 -18.17 -53.02 19.25
C ARG A 20 -19.59 -53.40 19.67
N LYS A 21 -20.08 -54.59 19.26
CA LYS A 21 -21.40 -55.09 19.72
C LYS A 21 -21.44 -55.60 21.17
N GLU A 22 -20.29 -55.90 21.79
CA GLU A 22 -20.26 -56.65 23.07
C GLU A 22 -20.01 -55.81 24.33
N HIS A 23 -19.70 -54.50 24.20
CA HIS A 23 -19.46 -53.62 25.36
C HIS A 23 -20.28 -52.32 25.31
N ALA A 24 -21.57 -52.42 24.97
CA ALA A 24 -22.48 -51.27 24.89
C ALA A 24 -22.68 -50.51 26.22
N PHE A 25 -22.23 -51.07 27.37
CA PHE A 25 -22.37 -50.46 28.70
C PHE A 25 -21.15 -49.64 29.17
N GLU A 26 -20.04 -49.63 28.43
CA GLU A 26 -18.88 -48.74 28.70
C GLU A 26 -18.93 -47.43 27.89
N PHE A 27 -19.98 -47.29 27.05
CA PHE A 27 -20.25 -46.16 26.17
C PHE A 27 -20.21 -44.77 26.84
N PRO A 28 -20.62 -44.57 28.12
CA PRO A 28 -20.49 -43.26 28.78
C PRO A 28 -19.03 -42.87 29.01
N TYR A 29 -18.15 -43.80 29.39
CA TYR A 29 -16.74 -43.53 29.65
C TYR A 29 -15.95 -43.24 28.35
N ASP A 30 -16.30 -43.93 27.27
CA ASP A 30 -15.75 -43.68 25.93
C ASP A 30 -16.22 -42.34 25.31
N LEU A 31 -17.38 -41.79 25.75
CA LEU A 31 -17.89 -40.48 25.32
C LEU A 31 -17.41 -39.32 26.20
N ILE A 32 -17.16 -39.59 27.49
CA ILE A 32 -16.61 -38.64 28.46
C ILE A 32 -15.25 -38.14 27.97
N TRP A 33 -14.41 -39.00 27.37
CA TRP A 33 -13.08 -38.58 26.95
C TRP A 33 -13.08 -37.58 25.77
N PRO A 34 -13.81 -37.84 24.67
CA PRO A 34 -14.02 -36.86 23.60
C PRO A 34 -14.70 -35.58 24.07
N VAL A 35 -15.68 -35.66 24.99
CA VAL A 35 -16.37 -34.47 25.54
C VAL A 35 -15.44 -33.65 26.44
N LEU A 36 -14.61 -34.28 27.27
CA LEU A 36 -13.56 -33.58 28.04
C LEU A 36 -12.50 -32.98 27.12
N LEU A 37 -12.11 -33.67 26.04
CA LEU A 37 -11.22 -33.12 25.01
C LEU A 37 -11.85 -31.88 24.34
N ILE A 38 -13.14 -31.95 23.98
CA ILE A 38 -13.88 -30.83 23.38
C ILE A 38 -13.96 -29.66 24.37
N LEU A 39 -14.28 -29.92 25.64
CA LEU A 39 -14.31 -28.90 26.69
C LEU A 39 -12.92 -28.29 26.96
N LEU A 40 -11.85 -29.08 26.90
CA LEU A 40 -10.46 -28.60 26.97
C LEU A 40 -10.09 -27.76 25.74
N THR A 41 -10.59 -28.08 24.53
CA THR A 41 -10.36 -27.26 23.33
C THR A 41 -11.17 -25.97 23.28
N ILE A 42 -12.34 -25.92 23.94
CA ILE A 42 -13.16 -24.71 24.05
C ILE A 42 -12.53 -23.71 25.05
N GLY A 43 -11.68 -24.20 25.98
CA GLY A 43 -11.06 -23.40 27.03
C GLY A 43 -9.59 -23.00 26.85
N VAL A 44 -8.90 -23.38 25.77
CA VAL A 44 -7.44 -23.20 25.71
C VAL A 44 -6.95 -22.62 24.38
N VAL A 45 -6.39 -21.41 24.46
CA VAL A 45 -5.85 -20.61 23.34
C VAL A 45 -4.36 -20.92 23.08
N ASN A 46 -3.76 -21.89 23.76
CA ASN A 46 -2.31 -22.15 23.69
C ASN A 46 -1.94 -23.37 22.83
N ALA A 47 -1.09 -23.16 21.83
CA ALA A 47 -0.66 -24.15 20.84
C ALA A 47 -0.02 -25.43 21.43
N TRP A 48 0.59 -25.32 22.61
CA TRP A 48 1.21 -26.45 23.32
C TRP A 48 0.19 -27.48 23.81
N TYR A 49 -1.00 -27.04 24.24
CA TYR A 49 -2.04 -27.95 24.71
C TYR A 49 -2.73 -28.67 23.55
N ALA A 50 -2.87 -28.00 22.40
CA ALA A 50 -3.34 -28.65 21.17
C ALA A 50 -2.38 -29.77 20.72
N PHE A 51 -1.06 -29.55 20.84
CA PHE A 51 -0.05 -30.57 20.53
C PHE A 51 -0.13 -31.77 21.49
N ILE A 52 -0.29 -31.54 22.80
CA ILE A 52 -0.43 -32.63 23.79
C ILE A 52 -1.72 -33.42 23.54
N VAL A 53 -2.82 -32.75 23.22
CA VAL A 53 -4.09 -33.39 22.86
C VAL A 53 -3.92 -34.26 21.59
N VAL A 54 -3.23 -33.75 20.57
CA VAL A 54 -2.91 -34.52 19.36
C VAL A 54 -2.00 -35.71 19.67
N LEU A 55 -0.98 -35.54 20.51
CA LEU A 55 -0.07 -36.63 20.90
C LEU A 55 -0.82 -37.72 21.69
N CYS A 56 -1.69 -37.34 22.62
CA CYS A 56 -2.54 -38.26 23.37
C CYS A 56 -3.54 -38.99 22.46
N LEU A 57 -4.08 -38.32 21.44
CA LEU A 57 -4.92 -38.95 20.41
C LEU A 57 -4.12 -39.95 19.57
N LEU A 58 -2.89 -39.62 19.16
CA LEU A 58 -2.01 -40.51 18.39
C LEU A 58 -1.55 -41.73 19.21
N ILE A 59 -1.23 -41.54 20.49
CA ILE A 59 -0.91 -42.64 21.41
C ILE A 59 -2.15 -43.50 21.68
N GLY A 60 -3.32 -42.89 21.86
CA GLY A 60 -4.60 -43.59 21.95
C GLY A 60 -4.89 -44.43 20.71
N LEU A 61 -4.68 -43.86 19.51
CA LEU A 61 -4.81 -44.54 18.23
C LEU A 61 -3.82 -45.70 18.08
N LEU A 62 -2.56 -45.54 18.49
CA LEU A 62 -1.54 -46.59 18.48
C LEU A 62 -1.83 -47.73 19.46
N VAL A 63 -2.32 -47.40 20.65
CA VAL A 63 -2.72 -48.39 21.67
C VAL A 63 -3.97 -49.16 21.22
N ILE A 64 -4.93 -48.49 20.60
CA ILE A 64 -6.13 -49.12 20.01
C ILE A 64 -5.74 -50.00 18.82
N TYR A 65 -4.87 -49.53 17.93
CA TYR A 65 -4.36 -50.31 16.79
C TYR A 65 -3.62 -51.57 17.26
N LYS A 66 -2.68 -51.44 18.21
CA LYS A 66 -1.88 -52.57 18.72
C LYS A 66 -2.72 -53.59 19.49
N LYS A 67 -3.79 -53.15 20.16
CA LYS A 67 -4.67 -54.03 20.96
C LYS A 67 -5.73 -54.74 20.12
N TYR A 68 -6.07 -54.24 18.92
CA TYR A 68 -7.26 -54.71 18.18
C TYR A 68 -7.09 -54.91 16.67
N HIS A 69 -5.85 -54.96 16.15
CA HIS A 69 -5.49 -55.09 14.71
C HIS A 69 -6.19 -56.25 13.95
N GLN A 70 -6.71 -57.27 14.63
CA GLN A 70 -7.16 -58.50 13.96
C GLN A 70 -8.62 -58.51 13.47
N ARG A 71 -9.44 -57.47 13.67
CA ARG A 71 -10.83 -57.46 13.18
C ARG A 71 -11.29 -56.07 12.71
N ASP A 72 -11.77 -56.02 11.48
CA ASP A 72 -12.46 -54.93 10.74
C ASP A 72 -11.66 -53.87 9.96
N HIS A 73 -11.99 -53.78 8.66
CA HIS A 73 -11.47 -52.79 7.68
C HIS A 73 -11.82 -51.32 8.02
N ASP A 74 -12.84 -51.09 8.85
CA ASP A 74 -13.37 -49.76 9.16
C ASP A 74 -12.43 -48.92 10.06
N ILE A 75 -11.59 -49.58 10.88
CA ILE A 75 -10.64 -48.89 11.78
C ILE A 75 -9.54 -48.21 10.96
N LEU A 76 -9.05 -48.84 9.89
CA LEU A 76 -8.01 -48.26 9.03
C LEU A 76 -8.47 -46.94 8.41
N LEU A 77 -9.71 -46.90 7.90
CA LEU A 77 -10.29 -45.68 7.32
C LEU A 77 -10.49 -44.58 8.38
N GLY A 78 -10.93 -44.95 9.57
CA GLY A 78 -11.02 -44.03 10.70
C GLY A 78 -9.67 -43.45 11.11
N VAL A 79 -8.62 -44.27 11.18
CA VAL A 79 -7.24 -43.85 11.49
C VAL A 79 -6.70 -42.91 10.41
N LEU A 80 -6.86 -43.25 9.13
CA LEU A 80 -6.43 -42.41 8.01
C LEU A 80 -7.13 -41.05 8.01
N LEU A 81 -8.45 -41.04 8.23
CA LEU A 81 -9.23 -39.80 8.30
C LEU A 81 -8.83 -38.96 9.53
N ALA A 82 -8.59 -39.58 10.68
CA ALA A 82 -8.12 -38.89 11.88
C ALA A 82 -6.73 -38.27 11.67
N LEU A 83 -5.78 -39.01 11.07
CA LEU A 83 -4.46 -38.49 10.73
C LEU A 83 -4.54 -37.33 9.74
N TRP A 84 -5.39 -37.44 8.71
CA TRP A 84 -5.60 -36.39 7.73
C TRP A 84 -6.21 -35.13 8.36
N PHE A 85 -7.24 -35.28 9.19
CA PHE A 85 -7.90 -34.19 9.91
C PHE A 85 -6.94 -33.49 10.88
N ILE A 86 -6.17 -34.25 11.66
CA ILE A 86 -5.16 -33.72 12.59
C ILE A 86 -4.06 -32.99 11.81
N GLY A 87 -3.49 -33.61 10.78
CA GLY A 87 -2.39 -33.05 10.01
C GLY A 87 -2.74 -31.72 9.33
N THR A 88 -3.93 -31.66 8.73
CA THR A 88 -4.44 -30.45 8.07
C THR A 88 -4.88 -29.37 9.07
N THR A 89 -5.43 -29.75 10.23
CA THR A 89 -5.71 -28.80 11.33
C THR A 89 -4.41 -28.16 11.83
N TYR A 90 -3.38 -28.97 12.08
CA TYR A 90 -2.07 -28.49 12.50
C TYR A 90 -1.44 -27.55 11.46
N ALA A 91 -1.50 -27.92 10.17
CA ALA A 91 -1.04 -27.06 9.09
C ALA A 91 -1.80 -25.72 9.06
N GLY A 92 -3.11 -25.73 9.31
CA GLY A 92 -3.94 -24.53 9.42
C GLY A 92 -3.50 -23.56 10.53
N ILE A 93 -2.95 -24.07 11.64
CA ILE A 93 -2.38 -23.23 12.71
C ILE A 93 -1.11 -22.52 12.24
N LYS A 94 -0.35 -23.12 11.32
CA LYS A 94 0.88 -22.52 10.75
C LYS A 94 0.59 -21.52 9.64
N GLY A 95 -0.60 -21.53 9.05
CA GLY A 95 -1.00 -20.52 8.07
C GLY A 95 -2.39 -20.76 7.51
N GLN A 96 -3.14 -19.68 7.32
CA GLN A 96 -4.53 -19.74 6.85
C GLN A 96 -4.69 -20.43 5.48
N ARG A 97 -3.68 -20.31 4.60
CA ARG A 97 -3.67 -20.98 3.28
C ARG A 97 -3.85 -22.50 3.36
N PHE A 98 -3.37 -23.13 4.45
CA PHE A 98 -3.51 -24.56 4.65
C PHE A 98 -4.92 -24.95 5.11
N GLY A 99 -5.75 -23.98 5.50
CA GLY A 99 -7.16 -24.19 5.79
C GLY A 99 -7.93 -24.80 4.63
N MET A 100 -7.54 -24.54 3.37
CA MET A 100 -8.18 -25.18 2.21
C MET A 100 -8.01 -26.71 2.22
N LEU A 101 -6.89 -27.22 2.77
CA LEU A 101 -6.61 -28.66 2.83
C LEU A 101 -7.51 -29.39 3.83
N ILE A 102 -8.08 -28.67 4.80
CA ILE A 102 -8.98 -29.25 5.82
C ILE A 102 -10.36 -29.57 5.25
N GLY A 103 -10.77 -28.88 4.18
CA GLY A 103 -12.13 -28.92 3.63
C GLY A 103 -12.61 -30.36 3.37
N PRO A 104 -11.90 -31.14 2.53
CA PRO A 104 -12.29 -32.52 2.25
C PRO A 104 -12.33 -33.42 3.48
N ALA A 105 -11.35 -33.30 4.40
CA ALA A 105 -11.31 -34.08 5.63
C ALA A 105 -12.52 -33.79 6.54
N VAL A 106 -12.85 -32.50 6.70
CA VAL A 106 -14.04 -32.03 7.42
C VAL A 106 -15.30 -32.55 6.74
N SER A 107 -15.42 -32.47 5.40
CA SER A 107 -16.61 -32.94 4.68
C SER A 107 -16.86 -34.44 4.85
N VAL A 108 -15.82 -35.28 4.71
CA VAL A 108 -15.94 -36.73 4.88
C VAL A 108 -16.29 -37.07 6.33
N ALA A 109 -15.64 -36.42 7.30
CA ALA A 109 -15.90 -36.67 8.70
C ALA A 109 -17.28 -36.15 9.16
N PHE A 110 -17.76 -35.04 8.61
CA PHE A 110 -19.11 -34.53 8.81
C PHE A 110 -20.19 -35.50 8.28
N GLY A 111 -19.97 -36.04 7.07
CA GLY A 111 -20.83 -37.07 6.49
C GLY A 111 -20.83 -38.37 7.30
N ALA A 112 -19.65 -38.78 7.79
CA ALA A 112 -19.52 -39.92 8.68
C ALA A 112 -20.28 -39.73 10.00
N ALA A 113 -20.23 -38.54 10.60
CA ALA A 113 -21.02 -38.21 11.79
C ALA A 113 -22.53 -38.37 11.52
N ALA A 114 -23.03 -37.86 10.40
CA ALA A 114 -24.43 -38.00 10.02
C ALA A 114 -24.83 -39.48 9.84
N GLY A 115 -23.99 -40.26 9.16
CA GLY A 115 -24.21 -41.68 8.92
C GLY A 115 -24.20 -42.51 10.22
N ILE A 116 -23.25 -42.26 11.12
CA ILE A 116 -23.18 -42.92 12.42
C ILE A 116 -24.41 -42.55 13.27
N LEU A 117 -24.78 -41.27 13.32
CA LEU A 117 -25.97 -40.81 14.02
C LEU A 117 -27.23 -41.52 13.52
N TYR A 118 -27.36 -41.70 12.21
CA TYR A 118 -28.45 -42.48 11.62
C TYR A 118 -28.48 -43.94 12.10
N THR A 119 -27.32 -44.61 12.14
CA THR A 119 -27.26 -46.01 12.59
C THR A 119 -27.67 -46.19 14.06
N VAL A 120 -27.49 -45.17 14.90
CA VAL A 120 -27.89 -45.18 16.31
C VAL A 120 -29.36 -44.77 16.48
N LEU A 121 -29.78 -43.66 15.87
CA LEU A 121 -31.11 -43.08 16.10
C LEU A 121 -32.23 -43.80 15.34
N ALA A 122 -31.98 -44.34 14.14
CA ALA A 122 -33.05 -44.96 13.35
C ALA A 122 -33.63 -46.22 14.01
N PRO A 123 -32.84 -47.17 14.57
CA PRO A 123 -33.37 -48.29 15.34
C PRO A 123 -34.08 -47.84 16.63
N PHE A 124 -33.50 -46.87 17.35
CA PHE A 124 -34.08 -46.35 18.59
C PHE A 124 -35.46 -45.71 18.35
N ALA A 125 -35.56 -44.83 17.35
CA ALA A 125 -36.79 -44.15 16.97
C ALA A 125 -37.85 -45.13 16.46
N GLN A 126 -37.44 -46.19 15.75
CA GLN A 126 -38.37 -47.22 15.33
C GLN A 126 -38.92 -48.04 16.51
N ALA A 127 -38.05 -48.42 17.46
CA ALA A 127 -38.43 -49.26 18.60
C ALA A 127 -39.28 -48.53 19.64
N HIS A 128 -38.90 -47.29 19.99
CA HIS A 128 -39.51 -46.57 21.12
C HIS A 128 -40.50 -45.48 20.69
N LEU A 129 -40.29 -44.88 19.52
CA LEU A 129 -41.12 -43.78 19.01
C LEU A 129 -42.02 -44.21 17.84
N LYS A 130 -41.91 -45.47 17.38
CA LYS A 130 -42.65 -46.04 16.23
C LYS A 130 -42.45 -45.25 14.92
N ILE A 131 -41.34 -44.54 14.78
CA ILE A 131 -41.01 -43.76 13.57
C ILE A 131 -40.33 -44.68 12.53
N LYS A 132 -40.75 -44.61 11.26
CA LYS A 132 -40.10 -45.37 10.18
C LYS A 132 -38.65 -44.90 9.97
N LYS A 133 -37.72 -45.84 9.79
CA LYS A 133 -36.29 -45.55 9.55
C LYS A 133 -36.04 -44.53 8.42
N MET A 134 -36.83 -44.57 7.36
CA MET A 134 -36.73 -43.62 6.24
C MET A 134 -36.97 -42.18 6.72
N LEU A 135 -37.99 -41.96 7.55
CA LEU A 135 -38.30 -40.64 8.11
C LEU A 135 -37.16 -40.15 9.02
N THR A 136 -36.56 -41.02 9.85
CA THR A 136 -35.38 -40.65 10.64
C THR A 136 -34.20 -40.23 9.77
N GLY A 137 -33.98 -40.90 8.63
CA GLY A 137 -32.95 -40.51 7.66
C GLY A 137 -33.19 -39.13 7.07
N ILE A 138 -34.43 -38.85 6.63
CA ILE A 138 -34.82 -37.52 6.13
C ILE A 138 -34.58 -36.44 7.19
N LEU A 139 -34.98 -36.69 8.44
CA LEU A 139 -34.80 -35.72 9.53
C LEU A 139 -33.32 -35.42 9.82
N ILE A 140 -32.45 -36.43 9.76
CA ILE A 140 -31.00 -36.25 9.94
C ILE A 140 -30.41 -35.47 8.77
N ILE A 141 -30.83 -35.75 7.53
CA ILE A 141 -30.40 -34.99 6.35
C ILE A 141 -30.83 -33.52 6.49
N ILE A 142 -32.07 -33.24 6.90
CA ILE A 142 -32.56 -31.87 7.12
C ILE A 142 -31.74 -31.19 8.22
N LEU A 143 -31.51 -31.87 9.35
CA LEU A 143 -30.72 -31.34 10.47
C LEU A 143 -29.30 -30.95 10.03
N PHE A 144 -28.61 -31.83 9.31
CA PHE A 144 -27.26 -31.56 8.82
C PHE A 144 -27.26 -30.53 7.70
N GLY A 145 -28.31 -30.54 6.86
CA GLY A 145 -28.55 -29.57 5.80
C GLY A 145 -28.74 -28.14 6.33
N ILE A 146 -29.38 -27.96 7.49
CA ILE A 146 -29.55 -26.64 8.13
C ILE A 146 -28.19 -25.98 8.44
N PHE A 147 -27.15 -26.75 8.78
CA PHE A 147 -25.81 -26.16 9.01
C PHE A 147 -25.15 -25.65 7.72
N ILE A 148 -25.57 -26.17 6.56
CA ILE A 148 -25.05 -25.81 5.23
C ILE A 148 -25.91 -24.69 4.61
N ILE A 149 -27.23 -24.89 4.58
CA ILE A 149 -28.25 -24.07 3.87
C ILE A 149 -29.44 -23.64 4.75
N GLY A 150 -29.28 -23.58 6.07
CA GLY A 150 -30.37 -23.27 7.01
C GLY A 150 -30.98 -21.87 6.88
N PRO A 151 -32.10 -21.62 7.56
CA PRO A 151 -32.77 -20.32 7.50
C PRO A 151 -31.89 -19.21 8.10
N THR A 152 -31.94 -18.04 7.46
CA THR A 152 -31.14 -16.86 7.82
C THR A 152 -31.45 -16.31 9.20
N SER A 153 -32.66 -16.57 9.72
CA SER A 153 -33.11 -16.20 11.07
C SER A 153 -32.35 -16.93 12.18
N SER A 154 -31.71 -18.06 11.87
CA SER A 154 -30.87 -18.83 12.81
C SER A 154 -29.39 -18.43 12.77
N GLY A 155 -29.04 -17.37 12.04
CA GLY A 155 -27.67 -16.86 11.86
C GLY A 155 -27.03 -17.22 10.51
N PRO A 156 -25.75 -16.84 10.30
CA PRO A 156 -25.04 -17.14 9.06
C PRO A 156 -24.69 -18.63 8.95
N HIS A 157 -25.34 -19.35 8.03
CA HIS A 157 -24.98 -20.70 7.62
C HIS A 157 -23.85 -20.68 6.57
N MET A 158 -23.22 -21.84 6.32
CA MET A 158 -21.98 -21.91 5.52
C MET A 158 -22.13 -21.33 4.11
N VAL A 159 -23.20 -21.67 3.38
CA VAL A 159 -23.40 -21.19 2.00
C VAL A 159 -23.59 -19.68 1.95
N ARG A 160 -24.32 -19.08 2.89
CA ARG A 160 -24.51 -17.62 2.93
C ARG A 160 -23.24 -16.89 3.33
N ALA A 161 -22.47 -17.43 4.28
CA ALA A 161 -21.18 -16.87 4.63
C ALA A 161 -20.23 -16.89 3.42
N ALA A 162 -20.17 -18.00 2.70
CA ALA A 162 -19.41 -18.11 1.46
C ALA A 162 -19.90 -17.11 0.41
N TYR A 163 -21.21 -17.06 0.14
CA TYR A 163 -21.80 -16.13 -0.83
C TYR A 163 -21.49 -14.66 -0.48
N SER A 164 -21.64 -14.29 0.80
CA SER A 164 -21.33 -12.94 1.28
C SER A 164 -19.87 -12.57 1.03
N MET A 165 -18.94 -13.49 1.35
CA MET A 165 -17.51 -13.28 1.11
C MET A 165 -17.21 -13.16 -0.39
N THR A 166 -17.74 -14.06 -1.22
CA THR A 166 -17.49 -14.05 -2.67
C THR A 166 -18.13 -12.86 -3.38
N SER A 167 -19.30 -12.39 -2.92
CA SER A 167 -19.99 -11.25 -3.53
C SER A 167 -19.30 -9.91 -3.27
N GLN A 168 -18.38 -9.87 -2.31
CA GLN A 168 -17.60 -8.69 -1.93
C GLN A 168 -16.15 -8.79 -2.42
N ASP A 169 -15.78 -9.90 -3.06
CA ASP A 169 -14.43 -10.10 -3.58
C ASP A 169 -14.25 -9.28 -4.86
N LEU A 170 -13.25 -8.40 -4.86
CA LEU A 170 -12.91 -7.57 -6.00
C LEU A 170 -11.65 -8.12 -6.66
N PRO A 171 -11.61 -8.23 -8.00
CA PRO A 171 -10.41 -8.66 -8.70
C PRO A 171 -9.21 -7.77 -8.33
N ILE A 172 -8.10 -8.41 -7.94
CA ILE A 172 -6.83 -7.74 -7.64
C ILE A 172 -6.34 -6.93 -8.85
N VAL A 173 -6.52 -7.47 -10.06
CA VAL A 173 -6.31 -6.76 -11.33
C VAL A 173 -7.67 -6.34 -11.87
N ASN A 174 -7.97 -5.05 -11.77
CA ASN A 174 -9.17 -4.41 -12.31
C ASN A 174 -8.85 -3.70 -13.64
N ASP A 175 -9.84 -3.00 -14.20
CA ASP A 175 -9.71 -2.31 -15.48
C ASP A 175 -8.57 -1.28 -15.50
N ALA A 176 -8.35 -0.55 -14.39
CA ALA A 176 -7.26 0.41 -14.28
C ALA A 176 -5.89 -0.27 -14.44
N TRP A 177 -5.68 -1.39 -13.74
CA TRP A 177 -4.46 -2.20 -13.92
C TRP A 177 -4.35 -2.76 -15.34
N TYR A 178 -5.43 -3.30 -15.89
CA TYR A 178 -5.44 -3.86 -17.24
C TYR A 178 -5.07 -2.80 -18.29
N ASN A 179 -5.63 -1.60 -18.19
CA ASN A 179 -5.39 -0.49 -19.11
C ASN A 179 -3.92 -0.06 -19.11
N VAL A 180 -3.34 0.19 -17.93
CA VAL A 180 -1.94 0.64 -17.85
C VAL A 180 -0.96 -0.46 -18.27
N LEU A 181 -1.19 -1.72 -17.90
CA LEU A 181 -0.30 -2.84 -18.27
C LEU A 181 -0.39 -3.17 -19.77
N THR A 182 -1.59 -3.13 -20.34
CA THR A 182 -1.78 -3.33 -21.79
C THR A 182 -1.11 -2.20 -22.59
N LYS A 183 -1.16 -0.96 -22.09
CA LYS A 183 -0.43 0.15 -22.72
C LYS A 183 1.08 -0.07 -22.71
N ILE A 184 1.66 -0.54 -21.60
CA ILE A 184 3.08 -0.94 -21.56
C ILE A 184 3.36 -1.99 -22.64
N LYS A 185 2.54 -3.04 -22.75
CA LYS A 185 2.71 -4.08 -23.77
C LYS A 185 2.77 -3.53 -25.19
N GLN A 186 1.91 -2.57 -25.49
CA GLN A 186 1.73 -2.00 -26.84
C GLN A 186 2.83 -1.01 -27.22
N GLU A 187 3.31 -0.20 -26.26
CA GLU A 187 4.18 0.95 -26.55
C GLU A 187 5.65 0.75 -26.11
N SER A 188 5.97 -0.28 -25.33
CA SER A 188 7.35 -0.56 -24.90
C SER A 188 8.07 -1.57 -25.79
N LYS A 189 9.41 -1.54 -25.76
CA LYS A 189 10.23 -2.61 -26.37
C LYS A 189 9.99 -3.96 -25.69
N SER A 190 10.20 -5.06 -26.42
CA SER A 190 9.97 -6.42 -25.93
C SER A 190 10.89 -6.84 -24.77
N ASP A 191 12.07 -6.21 -24.67
CA ASP A 191 13.05 -6.42 -23.60
C ASP A 191 12.88 -5.44 -22.42
N ALA A 192 11.83 -4.62 -22.42
CA ALA A 192 11.54 -3.71 -21.32
C ALA A 192 11.29 -4.46 -20.00
N ILE A 193 11.67 -3.83 -18.89
CA ILE A 193 11.55 -4.36 -17.54
C ILE A 193 10.59 -3.49 -16.73
N ILE A 194 9.68 -4.15 -16.01
CA ILE A 194 8.78 -3.49 -15.07
C ILE A 194 9.32 -3.66 -13.65
N ASN A 195 9.53 -2.54 -12.97
CA ASN A 195 9.96 -2.49 -11.58
C ASN A 195 8.82 -1.97 -10.69
N SER A 196 8.50 -2.71 -9.64
CA SER A 196 7.58 -2.28 -8.58
C SER A 196 7.72 -3.27 -7.42
N TRP A 197 6.90 -3.12 -6.38
CA TRP A 197 6.81 -4.13 -5.32
C TRP A 197 6.28 -5.48 -5.85
N TRP A 198 6.62 -6.58 -5.19
CA TRP A 198 6.50 -7.94 -5.75
C TRP A 198 5.06 -8.43 -5.93
N ASP A 199 4.11 -7.90 -5.16
CA ASP A 199 2.72 -8.39 -5.07
C ASP A 199 2.06 -8.58 -6.44
N PHE A 200 2.33 -7.68 -7.39
CA PHE A 200 1.74 -7.73 -8.74
C PHE A 200 2.71 -8.22 -9.83
N GLY A 201 3.92 -8.68 -9.47
CA GLY A 201 4.94 -9.06 -10.45
C GLY A 201 4.47 -10.13 -11.46
N HIS A 202 3.68 -11.11 -11.02
CA HIS A 202 3.08 -12.10 -11.94
C HIS A 202 2.04 -11.48 -12.88
N HIS A 203 1.27 -10.49 -12.41
CA HIS A 203 0.29 -9.79 -13.22
C HIS A 203 0.96 -8.91 -14.28
N PHE A 204 2.08 -8.26 -13.94
CA PHE A 204 2.87 -7.50 -14.90
C PHE A 204 3.38 -8.41 -16.02
N LYS A 205 3.98 -9.56 -15.68
CA LYS A 205 4.42 -10.55 -16.67
C LYS A 205 3.29 -11.00 -17.58
N TYR A 206 2.11 -11.28 -17.02
CA TYR A 206 0.98 -11.79 -17.77
C TYR A 206 0.36 -10.75 -18.73
N PHE A 207 0.01 -9.57 -18.22
CA PHE A 207 -0.70 -8.56 -19.00
C PHE A 207 0.21 -7.68 -19.84
N ALA A 208 1.35 -7.26 -19.29
CA ALA A 208 2.30 -6.41 -20.01
C ALA A 208 3.24 -7.23 -20.92
N ASP A 209 3.39 -8.54 -20.67
CA ASP A 209 4.31 -9.42 -21.42
C ASP A 209 5.74 -8.88 -21.40
N ARG A 210 6.19 -8.45 -20.21
CA ARG A 210 7.51 -7.88 -19.93
C ARG A 210 8.16 -8.54 -18.72
N GLN A 211 9.48 -8.47 -18.68
CA GLN A 211 10.24 -8.98 -17.54
C GLN A 211 9.96 -8.10 -16.30
N VAL A 212 10.18 -8.67 -15.12
CA VAL A 212 10.08 -7.94 -13.85
C VAL A 212 11.28 -8.31 -12.98
N THR A 213 11.69 -7.39 -12.12
CA THR A 213 12.83 -7.57 -11.24
C THR A 213 12.62 -8.65 -10.18
N PHE A 214 11.39 -8.77 -9.65
CA PHE A 214 11.00 -9.82 -8.72
C PHE A 214 9.47 -9.91 -8.61
N ASP A 215 8.95 -11.07 -8.20
CA ASP A 215 7.52 -11.35 -8.05
C ASP A 215 7.23 -12.26 -6.86
N GLY A 216 5.98 -12.72 -6.75
CA GLY A 216 5.51 -13.59 -5.67
C GLY A 216 6.27 -14.92 -5.52
N ALA A 217 6.99 -15.38 -6.55
CA ALA A 217 7.83 -16.59 -6.48
C ALA A 217 9.27 -16.32 -6.05
N SER A 218 9.70 -15.05 -5.99
CA SER A 218 11.06 -14.63 -5.66
C SER A 218 11.13 -13.70 -4.43
N GLN A 219 10.17 -13.82 -3.51
CA GLN A 219 10.09 -12.97 -2.30
C GLN A 219 11.30 -13.11 -1.36
N ASN A 220 11.96 -14.27 -1.36
CA ASN A 220 13.12 -14.56 -0.51
C ASN A 220 14.45 -14.09 -1.15
N ALA A 221 14.39 -13.24 -2.17
CA ALA A 221 15.57 -12.79 -2.90
C ALA A 221 15.96 -11.34 -2.52
N PRO A 222 17.25 -10.96 -2.63
CA PRO A 222 17.75 -9.65 -2.20
C PRO A 222 17.12 -8.44 -2.90
N GLN A 223 16.47 -8.63 -4.05
CA GLN A 223 15.80 -7.57 -4.83
C GLN A 223 14.76 -6.80 -4.00
N ALA A 224 14.14 -7.43 -3.01
CA ALA A 224 13.20 -6.77 -2.10
C ALA A 224 13.86 -5.61 -1.33
N HIS A 225 15.12 -5.76 -0.90
CA HIS A 225 15.89 -4.69 -0.26
C HIS A 225 16.04 -3.50 -1.21
N TRP A 226 16.51 -3.77 -2.44
CA TRP A 226 16.81 -2.73 -3.41
C TRP A 226 15.57 -1.97 -3.86
N ILE A 227 14.46 -2.65 -4.15
CA ILE A 227 13.21 -1.98 -4.51
C ILE A 227 12.61 -1.25 -3.30
N GLY A 228 12.70 -1.82 -2.10
CA GLY A 228 12.37 -1.09 -0.88
C GLY A 228 13.20 0.20 -0.72
N ARG A 229 14.49 0.15 -1.08
CA ARG A 229 15.39 1.31 -1.04
C ARG A 229 15.05 2.34 -2.11
N VAL A 230 14.70 1.92 -3.33
CA VAL A 230 14.18 2.81 -4.39
C VAL A 230 12.96 3.57 -3.89
N LEU A 231 12.00 2.88 -3.26
CA LEU A 231 10.79 3.50 -2.72
C LEU A 231 11.10 4.50 -1.60
N GLN A 232 12.11 4.21 -0.76
CA GLN A 232 12.45 4.98 0.43
C GLN A 232 13.41 6.15 0.24
N THR A 233 14.34 6.07 -0.72
CA THR A 233 15.41 7.08 -0.81
C THR A 233 14.85 8.46 -1.17
N PRO A 234 15.38 9.55 -0.59
CA PRO A 234 15.09 10.91 -1.05
C PRO A 234 15.93 11.32 -2.28
N ASP A 235 16.98 10.55 -2.59
CA ASP A 235 17.88 10.83 -3.71
C ASP A 235 17.40 10.11 -4.98
N GLU A 236 16.92 10.90 -5.95
CA GLU A 236 16.49 10.41 -7.26
C GLU A 236 17.64 9.68 -7.99
N LYS A 237 18.89 10.14 -7.85
CA LYS A 237 20.04 9.50 -8.50
C LYS A 237 20.29 8.12 -7.92
N GLU A 238 20.18 7.97 -6.61
CA GLU A 238 20.28 6.67 -5.95
C GLU A 238 19.17 5.72 -6.44
N ALA A 239 17.93 6.21 -6.54
CA ALA A 239 16.81 5.41 -7.05
C ALA A 239 17.08 4.90 -8.47
N VAL A 240 17.52 5.78 -9.38
CA VAL A 240 17.82 5.43 -10.79
C VAL A 240 19.03 4.51 -10.89
N ALA A 241 20.07 4.74 -10.08
CA ALA A 241 21.26 3.89 -10.02
C ALA A 241 20.91 2.46 -9.59
N ILE A 242 20.07 2.31 -8.56
CA ILE A 242 19.58 1.01 -8.11
C ILE A 242 18.74 0.34 -9.20
N LEU A 243 17.79 1.05 -9.82
CA LEU A 243 16.97 0.52 -10.91
C LEU A 243 17.84 0.06 -12.09
N ARG A 244 18.87 0.82 -12.47
CA ARG A 244 19.81 0.42 -13.52
C ARG A 244 20.54 -0.87 -13.16
N MET A 245 21.08 -0.97 -11.94
CA MET A 245 21.77 -2.18 -11.49
C MET A 245 20.84 -3.41 -11.54
N LEU A 246 19.61 -3.26 -11.05
CA LEU A 246 18.62 -4.34 -11.07
C LEU A 246 18.29 -4.78 -12.49
N ASP A 247 18.14 -3.84 -13.42
CA ASP A 247 17.84 -4.13 -14.83
C ASP A 247 19.03 -4.72 -15.59
N CYS A 248 20.27 -4.40 -15.19
CA CYS A 248 21.48 -4.93 -15.79
C CYS A 248 21.78 -6.37 -15.37
N GLY A 249 21.35 -6.80 -14.18
CA GLY A 249 21.72 -8.14 -13.70
C GLY A 249 21.10 -8.60 -12.38
N GLY A 250 20.07 -7.94 -11.87
CA GLY A 250 19.45 -8.27 -10.59
C GLY A 250 20.44 -8.16 -9.43
N ASN A 251 20.77 -9.30 -8.81
CA ASN A 251 21.73 -9.37 -7.70
C ASN A 251 23.18 -9.65 -8.14
N SER A 252 23.44 -9.86 -9.44
CA SER A 252 24.75 -10.34 -9.92
C SER A 252 25.92 -9.41 -9.55
N ALA A 253 25.68 -8.10 -9.44
CA ALA A 253 26.69 -7.15 -9.00
C ALA A 253 27.22 -7.48 -7.58
N PHE A 254 26.33 -7.84 -6.67
CA PHE A 254 26.70 -8.28 -5.33
C PHE A 254 27.46 -9.61 -5.37
N ASP A 255 26.97 -10.58 -6.15
CA ASP A 255 27.56 -11.94 -6.21
C ASP A 255 29.00 -11.90 -6.72
N VAL A 256 29.31 -11.05 -7.70
CA VAL A 256 30.68 -10.81 -8.20
C VAL A 256 31.60 -10.37 -7.07
N VAL A 257 31.19 -9.35 -6.31
CA VAL A 257 32.03 -8.79 -5.25
C VAL A 257 32.12 -9.74 -4.06
N TYR A 258 31.03 -10.42 -3.73
CA TYR A 258 30.99 -11.39 -2.66
C TYR A 258 31.90 -12.58 -2.95
N ASN A 259 31.91 -13.09 -4.18
CA ASN A 259 32.83 -14.15 -4.57
C ASN A 259 34.30 -13.77 -4.36
N LYS A 260 34.63 -12.49 -4.55
CA LYS A 260 35.99 -11.96 -4.33
C LYS A 260 36.32 -11.72 -2.86
N THR A 261 35.42 -11.07 -2.13
CA THR A 261 35.68 -10.56 -0.78
C THR A 261 35.34 -11.56 0.32
N GLN A 262 34.38 -12.46 0.05
CA GLN A 262 33.75 -13.36 1.03
C GLN A 262 33.19 -12.60 2.26
N ASP A 263 32.95 -11.30 2.12
CA ASP A 263 32.42 -10.42 3.18
C ASP A 263 31.17 -9.69 2.67
N PRO A 264 29.99 -9.95 3.24
CA PRO A 264 28.74 -9.37 2.75
C PRO A 264 28.66 -7.87 2.97
N ILE A 265 29.29 -7.33 4.02
CA ILE A 265 29.26 -5.90 4.34
C ILE A 265 30.18 -5.12 3.41
N VAL A 266 31.38 -5.64 3.16
CA VAL A 266 32.28 -5.05 2.16
C VAL A 266 31.62 -5.10 0.78
N SER A 267 30.98 -6.22 0.44
CA SER A 267 30.30 -6.39 -0.85
C SER A 267 29.16 -5.40 -1.07
N ILE A 268 28.24 -5.28 -0.12
CA ILE A 268 27.11 -4.37 -0.26
C ILE A 268 27.56 -2.90 -0.29
N ASN A 269 28.58 -2.53 0.50
CA ASN A 269 29.11 -1.17 0.49
C ASN A 269 29.79 -0.85 -0.85
N MET A 270 30.58 -1.77 -1.39
CA MET A 270 31.17 -1.62 -2.73
C MET A 270 30.12 -1.46 -3.82
N VAL A 271 29.02 -2.23 -3.75
CA VAL A 271 27.90 -2.09 -4.70
C VAL A 271 27.22 -0.73 -4.54
N LYS A 272 26.92 -0.30 -3.32
CA LYS A 272 26.30 1.02 -3.06
C LYS A 272 27.18 2.18 -3.52
N GLU A 273 28.50 2.07 -3.37
CA GLU A 273 29.45 3.08 -3.84
C GLU A 273 29.51 3.10 -5.37
N ILE A 274 29.72 1.94 -6.01
CA ILE A 274 30.00 1.91 -7.44
C ILE A 274 28.81 2.36 -8.28
N ILE A 275 27.57 2.02 -7.91
CA ILE A 275 26.37 2.40 -8.70
C ILE A 275 26.16 3.91 -8.78
N MET A 276 26.77 4.68 -7.85
CA MET A 276 26.68 6.14 -7.80
C MET A 276 27.76 6.85 -8.63
N LEU A 277 28.76 6.11 -9.14
CA LEU A 277 29.84 6.66 -9.95
C LEU A 277 29.43 6.80 -11.41
N ASP A 278 30.13 7.65 -12.16
CA ASP A 278 30.01 7.61 -13.61
C ASP A 278 30.67 6.34 -14.19
N ASN A 279 30.41 6.04 -15.47
CA ASN A 279 30.92 4.80 -16.09
C ASN A 279 32.46 4.74 -16.13
N ALA A 280 33.15 5.86 -16.33
CA ALA A 280 34.60 5.88 -16.41
C ALA A 280 35.23 5.68 -15.01
N GLU A 281 34.70 6.37 -14.01
CA GLU A 281 35.06 6.26 -12.60
C GLU A 281 34.76 4.85 -12.06
N ALA A 282 33.58 4.30 -12.36
CA ALA A 282 33.18 2.95 -11.96
C ALA A 282 34.13 1.88 -12.51
N LYS A 283 34.54 1.99 -13.77
CA LYS A 283 35.52 1.07 -14.38
C LYS A 283 36.86 1.13 -13.66
N LYS A 284 37.36 2.33 -13.35
CA LYS A 284 38.59 2.49 -12.59
C LYS A 284 38.45 1.92 -11.17
N TYR A 285 37.38 2.28 -10.48
CA TYR A 285 37.05 1.78 -9.13
C TYR A 285 37.03 0.25 -9.07
N ALA A 286 36.40 -0.40 -10.07
CA ALA A 286 36.30 -1.84 -10.19
C ALA A 286 37.64 -2.51 -10.51
N GLN A 287 38.45 -1.90 -11.38
CA GLN A 287 39.80 -2.37 -11.71
C GLN A 287 40.72 -2.34 -10.48
N ASP A 288 40.74 -1.22 -9.75
CA ASP A 288 41.57 -1.03 -8.56
C ASP A 288 41.25 -2.04 -7.45
N ARG A 289 40.02 -2.57 -7.43
CA ARG A 289 39.55 -3.57 -6.47
C ARG A 289 39.54 -5.00 -7.01
N GLY A 290 39.98 -5.21 -8.25
CA GLY A 290 40.10 -6.53 -8.87
C GLY A 290 38.76 -7.23 -9.14
N VAL A 291 37.72 -6.45 -9.47
CA VAL A 291 36.38 -6.94 -9.88
C VAL A 291 35.87 -6.21 -11.13
N PRO A 292 36.66 -6.06 -12.22
CA PRO A 292 36.29 -5.24 -13.38
C PRO A 292 34.94 -5.59 -14.01
N GLU A 293 34.54 -6.86 -13.92
CA GLU A 293 33.29 -7.42 -14.44
C GLU A 293 32.03 -6.91 -13.73
N ILE A 294 32.10 -6.32 -12.53
CA ILE A 294 30.92 -5.73 -11.86
C ILE A 294 30.25 -4.64 -12.71
N THR A 295 31.03 -3.93 -13.53
CA THR A 295 30.51 -2.82 -14.34
C THR A 295 29.51 -3.28 -15.40
N GLN A 296 29.55 -4.55 -15.80
CA GLN A 296 28.54 -5.12 -16.70
C GLN A 296 27.15 -5.23 -16.04
N TYR A 297 27.09 -5.29 -14.70
CA TYR A 297 25.86 -5.44 -13.93
C TYR A 297 25.41 -4.14 -13.25
N THR A 298 26.20 -3.08 -13.33
CA THR A 298 25.91 -1.78 -12.68
C THR A 298 25.83 -0.64 -13.69
N HIS A 299 26.58 -0.72 -14.80
CA HIS A 299 26.75 0.32 -15.81
C HIS A 299 26.54 -0.21 -17.24
N CYS A 300 25.68 -1.22 -17.40
CA CYS A 300 25.29 -1.69 -18.73
C CYS A 300 24.54 -0.58 -19.50
N ALA A 301 24.21 -0.85 -20.77
CA ALA A 301 23.16 -0.09 -21.46
C ALA A 301 21.80 -0.69 -21.04
N PRO A 302 21.08 -0.11 -20.07
CA PRO A 302 19.87 -0.73 -19.54
C PRO A 302 18.75 -0.75 -20.58
N PRO A 303 17.85 -1.74 -20.54
CA PRO A 303 16.62 -1.76 -21.34
C PRO A 303 15.68 -0.61 -20.94
N GLU A 304 14.53 -0.51 -21.62
CA GLU A 304 13.47 0.39 -21.15
C GLU A 304 12.94 -0.08 -19.78
N ASN A 305 12.74 0.87 -18.87
CA ASN A 305 12.22 0.59 -17.54
C ASN A 305 10.92 1.33 -17.29
N PHE A 306 9.94 0.60 -16.76
CA PHE A 306 8.70 1.15 -16.25
C PHE A 306 8.62 0.89 -14.74
N PHE A 307 8.64 1.96 -13.96
CA PHE A 307 8.44 1.91 -12.52
C PHE A 307 6.97 2.16 -12.19
N ILE A 308 6.33 1.24 -11.47
CA ILE A 308 4.90 1.35 -11.13
C ILE A 308 4.72 1.69 -9.66
N THR A 309 3.86 2.66 -9.38
CA THR A 309 3.39 3.02 -8.03
C THR A 309 1.87 2.95 -7.97
N SER A 310 1.32 2.28 -6.96
CA SER A 310 -0.13 2.13 -6.78
C SER A 310 -0.55 2.40 -5.34
N ALA A 311 -1.82 2.74 -5.12
CA ALA A 311 -2.28 3.15 -3.78
C ALA A 311 -2.20 2.04 -2.73
N ASP A 312 -2.32 0.76 -3.13
CA ASP A 312 -2.17 -0.36 -2.20
C ASP A 312 -0.74 -0.47 -1.63
N MET A 313 0.25 0.10 -2.31
CA MET A 313 1.62 0.15 -1.79
C MET A 313 1.73 1.07 -0.56
N SER A 314 0.87 2.07 -0.42
CA SER A 314 0.88 2.95 0.75
C SER A 314 0.56 2.18 2.04
N SER A 315 -0.44 1.30 2.02
CA SER A 315 -0.79 0.47 3.18
C SER A 315 0.27 -0.61 3.48
N LYS A 316 1.12 -0.94 2.49
CA LYS A 316 2.24 -1.87 2.60
C LYS A 316 3.55 -1.19 2.97
N SER A 317 3.53 0.11 3.27
CA SER A 317 4.71 0.91 3.60
C SER A 317 5.59 0.33 4.67
N GLN A 318 5.00 -0.24 5.72
CA GLN A 318 5.75 -0.89 6.78
C GLN A 318 6.69 -1.97 6.25
N VAL A 319 6.22 -2.78 5.30
CA VAL A 319 6.96 -3.93 4.78
C VAL A 319 8.09 -3.48 3.87
N TRP A 320 7.80 -2.70 2.82
CA TRP A 320 8.85 -2.29 1.90
C TRP A 320 9.84 -1.30 2.53
N SER A 321 9.41 -0.53 3.54
CA SER A 321 10.32 0.27 4.37
C SER A 321 11.26 -0.60 5.18
N HIS A 322 10.75 -1.66 5.82
CA HIS A 322 11.56 -2.58 6.61
C HIS A 322 12.61 -3.31 5.76
N PHE A 323 12.30 -3.68 4.52
CA PHE A 323 13.32 -4.22 3.62
C PHE A 323 14.28 -3.14 3.09
N GLY A 324 13.78 -1.94 2.77
CA GLY A 324 14.57 -0.87 2.16
C GLY A 324 15.52 -0.13 3.10
N LEU A 325 15.20 -0.04 4.40
CA LEU A 325 15.96 0.71 5.41
C LEU A 325 16.96 -0.16 6.19
N TRP A 326 17.25 -1.37 5.72
CA TRP A 326 18.12 -2.31 6.43
C TRP A 326 19.50 -1.72 6.74
N ASP A 327 19.83 -1.61 8.03
CA ASP A 327 21.16 -1.21 8.50
C ASP A 327 22.06 -2.45 8.64
N PHE A 328 22.88 -2.66 7.62
CA PHE A 328 23.81 -3.79 7.56
C PHE A 328 24.87 -3.75 8.67
N LYS A 329 25.24 -2.57 9.18
CA LYS A 329 26.21 -2.47 10.28
C LYS A 329 25.55 -2.90 11.59
N ARG A 330 24.34 -2.40 11.90
CA ARG A 330 23.56 -2.88 13.05
C ARG A 330 23.31 -4.38 12.99
N ALA A 331 23.01 -4.91 11.81
CA ALA A 331 22.84 -6.35 11.61
C ALA A 331 24.11 -7.13 11.98
N GLU A 332 25.30 -6.66 11.62
CA GLU A 332 26.54 -7.31 12.04
C GLU A 332 26.83 -7.12 13.54
N VAL A 333 26.55 -5.95 14.12
CA VAL A 333 26.60 -5.74 15.58
C VAL A 333 25.78 -6.78 16.31
N TRP A 334 24.54 -6.98 15.88
CA TRP A 334 23.70 -8.04 16.42
C TRP A 334 24.35 -9.40 16.20
N LEU A 335 24.58 -9.82 14.95
CA LEU A 335 24.96 -11.19 14.62
C LEU A 335 26.33 -11.63 15.14
N ARG A 336 27.31 -10.72 15.20
CA ARG A 336 28.71 -11.03 15.48
C ARG A 336 29.20 -10.48 16.81
N TRP A 337 28.84 -9.25 17.15
CA TRP A 337 29.52 -8.51 18.21
C TRP A 337 28.81 -8.61 19.57
N ARG A 338 27.51 -8.93 19.60
CA ARG A 338 26.70 -8.92 20.84
C ARG A 338 27.16 -9.84 21.97
N PHE A 339 27.91 -10.89 21.66
CA PHE A 339 28.45 -11.85 22.64
C PHE A 339 29.96 -11.71 22.89
N VAL A 340 30.61 -10.76 22.23
CA VAL A 340 32.04 -10.49 22.38
C VAL A 340 32.21 -9.45 23.47
N ASP A 341 33.18 -9.63 24.37
CA ASP A 341 33.47 -8.67 25.43
C ASP A 341 33.74 -7.26 24.87
N GLN A 342 33.23 -6.23 25.55
CA GLN A 342 33.27 -4.84 25.10
C GLN A 342 34.69 -4.35 24.82
N GLU A 343 35.68 -4.74 25.64
CA GLU A 343 37.07 -4.32 25.47
C GLU A 343 37.67 -4.86 24.16
N THR A 344 37.14 -5.97 23.65
CA THR A 344 37.54 -6.57 22.37
C THR A 344 36.65 -6.10 21.22
N ALA A 345 35.33 -6.03 21.42
CA ALA A 345 34.37 -5.70 20.38
C ALA A 345 34.52 -4.26 19.89
N VAL A 346 34.68 -3.29 20.81
CA VAL A 346 34.72 -1.87 20.47
C VAL A 346 35.90 -1.52 19.54
N PRO A 347 37.18 -1.88 19.86
CA PRO A 347 38.29 -1.60 18.96
C PRO A 347 38.15 -2.24 17.58
N GLN A 348 37.63 -3.48 17.51
CA GLN A 348 37.43 -4.19 16.24
C GLN A 348 36.32 -3.56 15.41
N MET A 349 35.23 -3.11 16.03
CA MET A 349 34.16 -2.38 15.33
C MET A 349 34.63 -1.01 14.83
N MET A 350 35.46 -0.30 15.61
CA MET A 350 36.07 0.96 15.17
C MET A 350 36.89 0.76 13.90
N GLU A 351 37.76 -0.25 13.88
CA GLU A 351 38.56 -0.59 12.70
C GLU A 351 37.67 -1.02 11.52
N ARG A 352 36.71 -1.92 11.78
CA ARG A 352 35.86 -2.51 10.73
C ARG A 352 34.91 -1.52 10.07
N PHE A 353 34.28 -0.65 10.85
CA PHE A 353 33.25 0.27 10.35
C PHE A 353 33.74 1.71 10.17
N ASN A 354 35.01 1.96 10.48
CA ASN A 354 35.62 3.29 10.57
C ASN A 354 34.81 4.22 11.50
N TRP A 355 34.45 3.70 12.67
CA TRP A 355 33.63 4.39 13.66
C TRP A 355 34.49 5.09 14.71
N SER A 356 33.96 6.19 15.27
CA SER A 356 34.48 6.73 16.52
C SER A 356 34.25 5.73 17.66
N ARG A 357 35.08 5.82 18.71
CA ARG A 357 34.90 4.99 19.90
C ARG A 357 33.51 5.14 20.50
N GLU A 358 33.01 6.37 20.57
CA GLU A 358 31.66 6.69 21.06
C GLU A 358 30.56 6.00 20.25
N ALA A 359 30.65 6.00 18.90
CA ALA A 359 29.66 5.35 18.06
C ALA A 359 29.68 3.81 18.19
N ALA A 360 30.88 3.23 18.35
CA ALA A 360 31.06 1.80 18.56
C ALA A 360 30.56 1.37 19.95
N GLU A 361 30.88 2.13 21.00
CA GLU A 361 30.38 1.90 22.37
C GLU A 361 28.85 2.04 22.44
N LYS A 362 28.29 3.08 21.80
CA LYS A 362 26.83 3.26 21.73
C LYS A 362 26.17 2.07 21.03
N SER A 363 26.66 1.66 19.86
CA SER A 363 26.06 0.54 19.13
C SER A 363 26.19 -0.78 19.88
N TYR A 364 27.30 -0.98 20.60
CA TYR A 364 27.47 -2.13 21.49
C TYR A 364 26.43 -2.11 22.61
N GLN A 365 26.27 -0.97 23.29
CA GLN A 365 25.32 -0.81 24.36
C GLN A 365 23.87 -1.00 23.88
N ASP A 366 23.51 -0.45 22.72
CA ASP A 366 22.20 -0.66 22.10
C ASP A 366 21.93 -2.18 21.92
N ALA A 367 22.92 -2.95 21.46
CA ALA A 367 22.79 -4.41 21.34
C ALA A 367 22.66 -5.12 22.70
N GLN A 368 23.35 -4.65 23.74
CA GLN A 368 23.20 -5.19 25.10
C GLN A 368 21.82 -4.87 25.70
N ASP A 369 21.31 -3.66 25.50
CA ASP A 369 19.95 -3.27 25.91
C ASP A 369 18.91 -4.20 25.27
N ILE A 370 19.07 -4.51 23.97
CA ILE A 370 18.19 -5.44 23.25
C ILE A 370 18.29 -6.85 23.84
N MET A 371 19.50 -7.33 24.17
CA MET A 371 19.67 -8.63 24.84
C MET A 371 18.99 -8.67 26.21
N ALA A 372 18.92 -7.54 26.91
CA ALA A 372 18.17 -7.39 28.16
C ALA A 372 16.65 -7.24 27.94
N GLY A 373 16.18 -7.31 26.69
CA GLY A 373 14.77 -7.20 26.34
C GLY A 373 14.26 -5.76 26.26
N ILE A 374 15.14 -4.77 26.08
CA ILE A 374 14.78 -3.34 26.05
C ILE A 374 15.10 -2.76 24.67
N ASN A 375 14.10 -2.13 24.02
CA ASN A 375 14.32 -1.41 22.78
C ASN A 375 15.13 -0.12 23.04
N PRO A 376 16.28 0.11 22.38
CA PRO A 376 17.14 1.27 22.64
C PRO A 376 16.50 2.58 22.16
N ASP A 377 15.64 2.52 21.13
CA ASP A 377 15.01 3.69 20.51
C ASP A 377 13.70 4.08 21.23
N SER A 378 12.84 3.11 21.55
CA SER A 378 11.52 3.36 22.16
C SER A 378 11.44 3.11 23.67
N ARG A 379 12.45 2.45 24.27
CA ARG A 379 12.47 1.98 25.67
C ARG A 379 11.33 1.03 26.04
N THR A 380 10.73 0.37 25.05
CA THR A 380 9.72 -0.68 25.26
C THR A 380 10.37 -2.04 25.49
N GLU A 381 9.71 -2.90 26.27
CA GLU A 381 10.19 -4.27 26.52
C GLU A 381 9.69 -5.26 25.45
N GLY A 382 10.46 -6.31 25.18
CA GLY A 382 10.09 -7.33 24.21
C GLY A 382 11.10 -8.48 24.06
N ASP A 383 10.77 -9.43 23.19
CA ASP A 383 11.68 -10.52 22.80
C ASP A 383 12.92 -9.96 22.07
N PRO A 384 14.15 -10.35 22.46
CA PRO A 384 15.38 -9.79 21.89
C PRO A 384 15.51 -9.90 20.37
N GLU A 385 15.08 -11.00 19.74
CA GLU A 385 15.16 -11.14 18.28
C GLU A 385 14.18 -10.22 17.57
N THR A 386 12.97 -10.06 18.13
CA THR A 386 11.98 -9.10 17.62
C THR A 386 12.48 -7.66 17.74
N LEU A 387 13.07 -7.30 18.88
CA LEU A 387 13.64 -5.99 19.14
C LEU A 387 14.85 -5.71 18.23
N ALA A 388 15.75 -6.69 18.06
CA ALA A 388 16.88 -6.59 17.14
C ALA A 388 16.40 -6.36 15.71
N ASN A 389 15.38 -7.09 15.25
CA ASN A 389 14.83 -6.91 13.91
C ASN A 389 14.32 -5.47 13.68
N GLN A 390 13.61 -4.89 14.66
CA GLN A 390 13.13 -3.51 14.59
C GLN A 390 14.25 -2.47 14.65
N TRP A 391 15.29 -2.74 15.45
CA TRP A 391 16.46 -1.87 15.58
C TRP A 391 17.34 -1.89 14.32
N ILE A 392 17.51 -3.07 13.70
CA ILE A 392 18.24 -3.23 12.43
C ILE A 392 17.49 -2.54 11.30
N SER A 393 16.16 -2.65 11.27
CA SER A 393 15.34 -1.97 10.28
C SER A 393 13.93 -1.64 10.79
N PRO A 394 13.51 -0.37 10.75
CA PRO A 394 12.22 0.03 11.30
C PRO A 394 11.04 -0.28 10.37
N TRP A 395 9.87 -0.53 10.96
CA TRP A 395 8.59 -0.73 10.25
C TRP A 395 7.88 0.61 10.07
N ILE A 396 8.25 1.35 9.03
CA ILE A 396 7.75 2.71 8.79
C ILE A 396 6.43 2.70 8.01
N ALA A 397 5.37 3.27 8.58
CA ALA A 397 4.06 3.39 7.94
C ALA A 397 3.70 4.83 7.59
N TYR A 398 2.92 5.02 6.52
CA TYR A 398 2.09 6.22 6.40
C TYR A 398 1.07 6.25 7.54
N ILE A 399 1.02 7.34 8.28
CA ILE A 399 0.12 7.48 9.44
C ILE A 399 -1.28 7.87 8.97
N ASN A 400 -1.34 8.77 7.98
CA ASN A 400 -2.57 9.37 7.47
C ASN A 400 -2.54 9.42 5.94
N ASN A 401 -3.68 9.68 5.31
CA ASN A 401 -3.72 10.07 3.91
C ASN A 401 -3.52 11.58 3.75
N PRO A 402 -3.07 12.05 2.57
CA PRO A 402 -3.02 13.47 2.27
C PRO A 402 -4.40 14.12 2.29
N GLU A 403 -4.47 15.32 2.85
CA GLU A 403 -5.68 16.13 2.91
C GLU A 403 -5.40 17.54 2.35
N PRO A 404 -6.40 18.20 1.73
CA PRO A 404 -6.26 19.59 1.31
C PRO A 404 -6.10 20.51 2.53
N CYS A 405 -5.24 21.51 2.37
CA CYS A 405 -4.89 22.47 3.41
C CYS A 405 -5.57 23.81 3.22
N GLN A 406 -6.00 24.40 4.34
CA GLN A 406 -6.32 25.82 4.46
C GLN A 406 -5.11 26.51 5.08
N SER A 407 -4.51 27.46 4.35
CA SER A 407 -3.34 28.21 4.82
C SER A 407 -3.70 29.67 5.05
N THR A 408 -3.35 30.20 6.21
CA THR A 408 -3.28 31.62 6.50
C THR A 408 -1.80 32.02 6.69
N LYS A 409 -1.54 33.27 7.09
CA LYS A 409 -0.18 33.74 7.38
C LYS A 409 0.48 32.96 8.53
N ASP A 410 -0.31 32.51 9.50
CA ASP A 410 0.21 31.94 10.76
C ASP A 410 -0.19 30.48 10.99
N LEU A 411 -1.12 29.94 10.19
CA LEU A 411 -1.71 28.61 10.39
C LEU A 411 -1.85 27.85 9.08
N ILE A 412 -1.39 26.60 9.06
CA ILE A 412 -1.68 25.63 8.01
C ILE A 412 -2.53 24.51 8.63
N LYS A 413 -3.71 24.26 8.09
CA LYS A 413 -4.62 23.20 8.56
C LYS A 413 -4.97 22.26 7.41
N CYS A 414 -4.53 21.01 7.48
CA CYS A 414 -4.78 19.97 6.48
C CYS A 414 -5.57 18.83 7.12
N GLY A 415 -6.90 18.84 6.99
CA GLY A 415 -7.77 17.94 7.73
C GLY A 415 -7.54 18.02 9.25
N SER A 416 -7.03 16.94 9.83
CA SER A 416 -6.67 16.83 11.25
C SER A 416 -5.23 17.24 11.58
N VAL A 417 -4.40 17.53 10.58
CA VAL A 417 -3.05 18.07 10.78
C VAL A 417 -3.13 19.59 10.95
N LEU A 418 -2.50 20.11 12.00
CA LEU A 418 -2.48 21.54 12.31
C LEU A 418 -1.04 22.01 12.50
N VAL A 419 -0.62 23.04 11.79
CA VAL A 419 0.71 23.66 11.94
C VAL A 419 0.55 25.14 12.24
N ASN A 420 1.00 25.56 13.41
CA ASN A 420 1.08 26.97 13.78
C ASN A 420 2.52 27.47 13.53
N LEU A 421 2.67 28.34 12.54
CA LEU A 421 3.98 28.85 12.11
C LEU A 421 4.58 29.83 13.11
N SER A 422 3.75 30.54 13.88
CA SER A 422 4.18 31.50 14.89
C SER A 422 4.67 30.83 16.17
N SER A 423 3.96 29.81 16.68
CA SER A 423 4.41 29.03 17.84
C SER A 423 5.40 27.92 17.48
N LYS A 424 5.54 27.61 16.18
CA LYS A 424 6.31 26.47 15.65
C LYS A 424 5.85 25.13 16.19
N GLU A 425 4.56 24.99 16.48
CA GLU A 425 3.95 23.73 16.92
C GLU A 425 3.16 23.09 15.78
N ALA A 426 3.33 21.80 15.58
CA ALA A 426 2.54 21.04 14.62
C ALA A 426 1.93 19.80 15.27
N GLN A 427 0.61 19.68 15.22
CA GLN A 427 -0.13 18.52 15.71
C GLN A 427 -0.42 17.57 14.54
N VAL A 428 -0.02 16.32 14.71
CA VAL A 428 -0.28 15.24 13.75
C VAL A 428 -1.09 14.14 14.46
N PRO A 429 -2.20 13.67 13.88
CA PRO A 429 -2.93 12.56 14.46
C PRO A 429 -2.09 11.29 14.40
N VAL A 430 -2.00 10.60 15.53
CA VAL A 430 -1.30 9.33 15.71
C VAL A 430 -2.22 8.36 16.47
N GLN A 431 -1.84 7.09 16.56
CA GLN A 431 -2.63 6.12 17.32
C GLN A 431 -2.73 6.58 18.79
N GLY A 432 -3.95 6.78 19.28
CA GLY A 432 -4.21 7.21 20.66
C GLY A 432 -4.26 8.72 20.90
N GLY A 433 -4.16 9.57 19.87
CA GLY A 433 -4.34 11.02 20.02
C GLY A 433 -3.55 11.84 18.99
N TYR A 434 -2.80 12.82 19.49
CA TYR A 434 -1.98 13.71 18.67
C TYR A 434 -0.53 13.69 19.14
N GLY A 435 0.40 13.63 18.20
CA GLY A 435 1.83 13.83 18.42
C GLY A 435 2.26 15.21 17.91
N LEU A 436 3.28 15.79 18.54
CA LEU A 436 3.91 17.02 18.07
C LEU A 436 5.02 16.70 17.06
N ALA A 437 4.87 17.19 15.83
CA ALA A 437 5.87 17.04 14.78
C ALA A 437 7.02 18.03 14.96
N GLY A 438 8.26 17.55 14.75
CA GLY A 438 9.49 18.33 14.90
C GLY A 438 9.98 18.97 13.60
N VAL A 439 9.40 18.61 12.45
CA VAL A 439 9.82 19.15 11.14
C VAL A 439 8.61 19.36 10.23
N LEU A 440 8.57 20.52 9.56
CA LEU A 440 7.73 20.78 8.39
C LEU A 440 8.59 20.74 7.13
N VAL A 441 8.22 19.91 6.16
CA VAL A 441 8.86 19.81 4.85
C VAL A 441 7.88 20.35 3.80
N SER A 442 8.20 21.48 3.18
CA SER A 442 7.34 22.12 2.17
C SER A 442 7.97 22.04 0.80
N TYR A 443 7.21 21.58 -0.19
CA TYR A 443 7.56 21.61 -1.61
C TYR A 443 6.94 22.84 -2.27
N ASP A 444 7.72 23.57 -3.06
CA ASP A 444 7.20 24.64 -3.93
C ASP A 444 6.67 24.09 -5.26
N ARG A 445 6.21 24.97 -6.16
CA ARG A 445 5.64 24.58 -7.47
C ARG A 445 6.67 24.02 -8.44
N GLU A 446 7.95 24.23 -8.16
CA GLU A 446 9.09 23.70 -8.90
C GLU A 446 9.65 22.41 -8.28
N GLY A 447 9.10 21.98 -7.14
CA GLY A 447 9.53 20.82 -6.36
C GLY A 447 10.78 21.03 -5.52
N ASN A 448 11.21 22.28 -5.28
CA ASN A 448 12.27 22.57 -4.31
C ASN A 448 11.74 22.44 -2.89
N ILE A 449 12.62 21.99 -1.99
CA ILE A 449 12.26 21.58 -0.63
C ILE A 449 12.73 22.63 0.37
N THR A 450 11.82 23.10 1.23
CA THR A 450 12.14 23.90 2.42
C THR A 450 11.86 23.10 3.68
N ARG A 451 12.84 23.03 4.59
CA ARG A 451 12.71 22.33 5.88
C ARG A 451 12.65 23.34 7.01
N THR A 452 11.57 23.34 7.77
CA THR A 452 11.35 24.21 8.91
C THR A 452 11.38 23.39 10.19
N LYS A 453 12.28 23.72 11.12
CA LYS A 453 12.34 23.08 12.43
C LYS A 453 11.18 23.55 13.31
N LEU A 454 10.52 22.60 13.96
CA LEU A 454 9.37 22.78 14.84
C LEU A 454 9.66 22.26 16.26
N ASN A 455 8.79 22.61 17.20
CA ASN A 455 8.89 22.25 18.62
C ASN A 455 8.20 20.90 18.87
N GLY A 456 8.80 19.81 18.39
CA GLY A 456 8.23 18.46 18.51
C GLY A 456 9.24 17.34 18.25
N ASN A 457 8.74 16.12 18.09
CA ASN A 457 9.53 14.93 17.78
C ASN A 457 10.04 14.99 16.33
N GLU A 458 11.36 14.99 16.13
CA GLU A 458 11.97 15.07 14.79
C GLU A 458 11.64 13.87 13.88
N GLN A 459 11.26 12.72 14.45
CA GLN A 459 10.80 11.56 13.68
C GLN A 459 9.39 11.74 13.12
N LEU A 460 8.60 12.67 13.67
CA LEU A 460 7.26 12.98 13.21
C LEU A 460 7.30 14.29 12.40
N THR A 461 6.79 14.23 11.18
CA THR A 461 6.94 15.29 10.19
C THR A 461 5.60 15.64 9.55
N VAL A 462 5.44 16.91 9.19
CA VAL A 462 4.37 17.35 8.31
C VAL A 462 4.98 17.65 6.95
N VAL A 463 4.36 17.15 5.89
CA VAL A 463 4.79 17.42 4.51
C VAL A 463 3.68 18.14 3.78
N THR A 464 4.03 19.20 3.04
CA THR A 464 3.09 19.97 2.22
C THR A 464 3.61 20.16 0.80
N TRP A 465 2.70 20.18 -0.18
CA TRP A 465 3.03 20.41 -1.60
C TRP A 465 1.84 21.01 -2.35
N PRO A 466 2.05 21.67 -3.49
CA PRO A 466 0.96 22.16 -4.32
C PRO A 466 0.29 21.02 -5.11
N GLN A 467 -1.03 21.08 -5.22
CA GLN A 467 -1.84 20.27 -6.14
C GLN A 467 -2.95 21.16 -6.69
N GLY A 468 -2.95 21.41 -7.99
CA GLY A 468 -3.83 22.44 -8.56
C GLY A 468 -3.58 23.81 -7.93
N ASN A 469 -4.67 24.42 -7.46
CA ASN A 469 -4.66 25.68 -6.69
C ASN A 469 -4.74 25.47 -5.17
N THR A 470 -4.64 24.22 -4.72
CA THR A 470 -4.66 23.87 -3.29
C THR A 470 -3.27 23.44 -2.84
N ILE A 471 -3.02 23.60 -1.54
CA ILE A 471 -1.87 22.95 -0.90
C ILE A 471 -2.41 21.66 -0.31
N MET A 472 -1.73 20.55 -0.53
CA MET A 472 -1.98 19.27 0.12
C MET A 472 -1.04 19.12 1.30
N GLY A 473 -1.45 18.35 2.30
CA GLY A 473 -0.60 18.08 3.45
C GLY A 473 -0.88 16.73 4.09
N ILE A 474 0.17 16.15 4.67
CA ILE A 474 0.14 14.86 5.34
C ILE A 474 1.05 14.89 6.57
N GLY A 475 0.60 14.29 7.66
CA GLY A 475 1.43 14.01 8.83
C GLY A 475 1.93 12.57 8.79
N GLN A 476 3.25 12.37 8.86
CA GLN A 476 3.91 11.08 8.66
C GLN A 476 5.29 10.99 9.32
N LEU A 477 5.89 9.81 9.27
CA LEU A 477 7.25 9.58 9.77
C LEU A 477 8.32 10.15 8.82
N GLN A 478 9.43 10.64 9.39
CA GLN A 478 10.48 11.37 8.67
C GLN A 478 11.03 10.62 7.45
N TYR A 479 11.19 9.29 7.54
CA TYR A 479 11.71 8.46 6.44
C TYR A 479 10.83 8.52 5.18
N LEU A 480 9.53 8.77 5.31
CA LEU A 480 8.61 8.87 4.18
C LEU A 480 8.51 10.29 3.62
N SER A 481 9.02 11.30 4.34
CA SER A 481 8.76 12.70 4.03
C SER A 481 9.26 13.15 2.66
N GLU A 482 10.37 12.57 2.23
CA GLU A 482 11.03 12.88 0.95
C GLU A 482 11.23 11.65 0.07
N SER A 483 10.70 10.51 0.48
CA SER A 483 10.83 9.22 -0.23
C SER A 483 10.36 9.31 -1.69
N MET A 484 11.01 8.56 -2.60
CA MET A 484 10.58 8.49 -3.99
C MET A 484 9.13 8.03 -4.12
N PHE A 485 8.64 7.11 -3.26
CA PHE A 485 7.24 6.74 -3.31
C PHE A 485 6.32 7.93 -3.03
N THR A 486 6.60 8.74 -1.99
CA THR A 486 5.86 9.98 -1.73
C THR A 486 5.87 10.92 -2.94
N ARG A 487 7.06 11.16 -3.52
CA ARG A 487 7.22 12.10 -4.63
C ARG A 487 6.57 11.63 -5.93
N LEU A 488 6.69 10.35 -6.26
CA LEU A 488 6.08 9.76 -7.45
C LEU A 488 4.57 9.61 -7.29
N PHE A 489 4.12 8.96 -6.22
CA PHE A 489 2.72 8.58 -6.05
C PHE A 489 1.83 9.76 -5.63
N TYR A 490 2.20 10.48 -4.56
CA TYR A 490 1.37 11.55 -4.01
C TYR A 490 1.60 12.91 -4.68
N MET A 491 2.82 13.18 -5.16
CA MET A 491 3.19 14.46 -5.75
C MET A 491 3.32 14.42 -7.28
N ASN A 492 2.88 13.35 -7.94
CA ASN A 492 2.91 13.22 -9.41
C ASN A 492 4.29 13.44 -10.03
N GLY A 493 5.35 13.07 -9.29
CA GLY A 493 6.74 13.23 -9.70
C GLY A 493 7.23 14.68 -9.70
N LEU A 494 6.61 15.57 -8.91
CA LEU A 494 7.01 16.97 -8.80
C LEU A 494 8.52 17.15 -8.52
N GLY A 495 9.18 17.90 -9.40
CA GLY A 495 10.60 18.23 -9.31
C GLY A 495 11.56 17.09 -9.63
N LEU A 496 11.07 15.91 -10.05
CA LEU A 496 11.89 14.79 -10.51
C LEU A 496 12.33 15.00 -11.97
N THR A 497 13.45 14.41 -12.35
CA THR A 497 14.09 14.59 -13.67
C THR A 497 14.26 13.27 -14.43
N HIS A 498 14.16 12.14 -13.76
CA HIS A 498 14.42 10.81 -14.31
C HIS A 498 13.16 9.94 -14.41
N PHE A 499 12.00 10.44 -14.00
CA PHE A 499 10.74 9.70 -14.03
C PHE A 499 9.71 10.42 -14.91
N ASP A 500 9.61 9.99 -16.15
CA ASP A 500 8.62 10.51 -17.09
C ASP A 500 7.28 9.80 -16.86
N HIS A 501 6.21 10.56 -16.67
CA HIS A 501 4.88 9.97 -16.54
C HIS A 501 4.44 9.32 -17.85
N PHE A 502 4.12 8.03 -17.79
CA PHE A 502 3.75 7.25 -18.96
C PHE A 502 2.25 6.97 -19.03
N ALA A 503 1.65 6.55 -17.92
CA ALA A 503 0.23 6.21 -17.85
C ALA A 503 -0.28 6.32 -16.42
N GLU A 504 -1.56 6.65 -16.27
CA GLU A 504 -2.26 6.62 -15.00
C GLU A 504 -3.71 6.24 -15.22
N ASP A 505 -4.28 5.44 -14.31
CA ASP A 505 -5.70 5.14 -14.28
C ASP A 505 -6.19 4.97 -12.83
N ASN A 506 -7.48 5.21 -12.59
CA ASN A 506 -8.10 5.20 -11.27
C ASN A 506 -8.88 3.91 -11.03
N GLN A 507 -8.53 3.21 -9.97
CA GLN A 507 -9.27 2.06 -9.47
C GLN A 507 -10.57 2.52 -8.82
N LEU A 508 -11.63 1.72 -8.95
CA LEU A 508 -12.97 2.06 -8.45
C LEU A 508 -13.01 2.38 -6.94
N PHE A 509 -12.15 1.74 -6.13
CA PHE A 509 -12.13 1.89 -4.67
C PHE A 509 -10.75 2.06 -4.04
N TYR A 510 -9.67 1.94 -4.84
CA TYR A 510 -8.30 1.82 -4.32
C TYR A 510 -7.37 2.90 -4.88
N GLY A 511 -7.90 4.07 -5.22
CA GLY A 511 -7.11 5.17 -5.76
C GLY A 511 -6.44 4.83 -7.10
N LYS A 512 -5.35 5.52 -7.42
CA LYS A 512 -4.71 5.43 -8.74
C LYS A 512 -3.60 4.37 -8.84
N VAL A 513 -3.31 3.99 -10.07
CA VAL A 513 -2.11 3.26 -10.50
C VAL A 513 -1.36 4.15 -11.47
N SER A 514 -0.13 4.51 -11.14
CA SER A 514 0.72 5.38 -11.96
C SER A 514 1.94 4.62 -12.47
N VAL A 515 2.22 4.76 -13.76
CA VAL A 515 3.35 4.16 -14.45
C VAL A 515 4.31 5.25 -14.88
N TRP A 516 5.58 5.07 -14.52
CA TRP A 516 6.67 6.00 -14.79
C TRP A 516 7.68 5.34 -15.71
N LYS A 517 7.96 5.93 -16.88
CA LYS A 517 9.09 5.51 -17.71
C LYS A 517 10.36 6.14 -17.14
N VAL A 518 11.37 5.32 -16.85
CA VAL A 518 12.64 5.82 -16.34
C VAL A 518 13.47 6.41 -17.48
N ASN A 519 13.82 7.68 -17.35
CA ASN A 519 14.75 8.37 -18.22
C ASN A 519 16.17 8.27 -17.64
N TRP A 520 16.96 7.35 -18.19
CA TRP A 520 18.31 7.03 -17.72
C TRP A 520 19.31 8.20 -17.77
N ALA A 521 19.10 9.17 -18.66
CA ALA A 521 19.97 10.35 -18.80
C ALA A 521 19.50 11.53 -17.93
N GLY A 522 18.23 11.51 -17.53
CA GLY A 522 17.56 12.65 -16.93
C GLY A 522 17.06 13.63 -17.99
N GLY A 523 16.11 14.45 -17.59
CA GLY A 523 15.49 15.47 -18.42
C GLY A 523 15.23 16.75 -17.64
N GLU A 524 14.29 17.54 -18.13
CA GLU A 524 13.81 18.72 -17.42
C GLU A 524 13.06 18.32 -16.15
N LYS A 525 13.04 19.22 -15.15
CA LYS A 525 12.25 19.00 -13.94
C LYS A 525 10.77 18.84 -14.32
N ARG A 526 10.19 17.74 -13.87
CA ARG A 526 8.77 17.46 -14.03
C ARG A 526 7.94 18.38 -13.16
N ILE A 527 7.11 19.19 -13.81
CA ILE A 527 6.04 19.96 -13.17
C ILE A 527 4.70 19.32 -13.57
N PRO A 528 3.93 18.74 -12.62
CA PRO A 528 2.61 18.18 -12.91
C PRO A 528 1.70 19.21 -13.60
N ALA A 529 0.88 18.77 -14.55
CA ALA A 529 0.08 19.66 -15.39
C ALA A 529 -0.94 20.51 -14.60
N ASP A 530 -1.41 20.00 -13.46
CA ASP A 530 -2.29 20.71 -12.54
C ASP A 530 -1.55 21.77 -11.70
N VAL A 531 -0.24 21.63 -11.51
CA VAL A 531 0.62 22.58 -10.79
C VAL A 531 1.26 23.60 -11.72
N ALA A 532 1.48 23.22 -12.99
CA ALA A 532 2.12 24.05 -14.00
C ALA A 532 1.35 25.37 -14.18
N PRO A 533 2.04 26.52 -14.22
CA PRO A 533 1.39 27.81 -14.44
C PRO A 533 0.70 27.82 -15.80
N LYS A 534 -0.59 28.14 -15.81
CA LYS A 534 -1.35 28.25 -17.06
C LYS A 534 -0.93 29.51 -17.80
N THR A 535 -0.44 29.34 -19.03
CA THR A 535 0.03 30.45 -19.85
C THR A 535 -1.06 31.05 -20.74
N ASN A 536 -2.19 30.37 -20.84
CA ASN A 536 -3.37 30.74 -21.60
C ASN A 536 -4.66 30.34 -20.87
N ILE A 537 -5.77 30.98 -21.23
CA ILE A 537 -7.08 30.68 -20.66
C ILE A 537 -7.56 29.33 -21.21
N THR A 538 -7.53 28.31 -20.35
CA THR A 538 -8.04 26.95 -20.61
C THR A 538 -8.88 26.48 -19.43
N SER A 539 -9.65 25.41 -19.59
CA SER A 539 -10.51 24.87 -18.51
C SER A 539 -9.78 24.74 -17.17
N GLY A 540 -10.43 25.19 -16.09
CA GLY A 540 -9.94 25.28 -14.72
C GLY A 540 -8.92 26.39 -14.45
N ALA A 541 -8.64 27.32 -15.38
CA ALA A 541 -7.72 28.43 -15.14
C ALA A 541 -8.37 29.49 -14.24
N ASN A 542 -7.64 29.99 -13.24
CA ASN A 542 -8.07 31.16 -12.50
C ASN A 542 -7.60 32.40 -13.24
N VAL A 543 -8.55 33.16 -13.77
CA VAL A 543 -8.28 34.34 -14.60
C VAL A 543 -8.74 35.58 -13.85
N LYS A 544 -7.85 36.58 -13.76
CA LYS A 544 -8.24 37.94 -13.37
C LYS A 544 -8.21 38.81 -14.62
N LEU A 545 -9.33 39.45 -14.92
CA LEU A 545 -9.47 40.28 -16.10
C LEU A 545 -10.14 41.62 -15.81
N ASN A 546 -9.79 42.59 -16.64
CA ASN A 546 -10.44 43.87 -16.77
C ASN A 546 -11.46 43.80 -17.91
N TYR A 547 -12.59 44.48 -17.78
CA TYR A 547 -13.59 44.53 -18.84
C TYR A 547 -14.37 45.85 -18.88
N ILE A 548 -14.87 46.20 -20.06
CA ILE A 548 -15.91 47.23 -20.26
C ILE A 548 -16.98 46.61 -21.14
N GLY A 549 -18.23 46.61 -20.70
CA GLY A 549 -19.39 46.07 -21.43
C GLY A 549 -20.28 47.20 -21.95
N TRP A 550 -20.65 47.17 -23.24
CA TRP A 550 -21.55 48.16 -23.85
C TRP A 550 -22.53 47.55 -24.87
N LEU A 551 -23.57 48.32 -25.19
CA LEU A 551 -24.61 47.97 -26.16
C LEU A 551 -24.33 48.58 -27.54
N ASP A 552 -25.04 48.16 -28.59
CA ASP A 552 -24.91 48.67 -29.97
C ASP A 552 -24.99 50.21 -30.08
N ASN A 553 -25.73 50.86 -29.18
CA ASN A 553 -25.86 52.32 -29.13
C ASN A 553 -24.67 53.03 -28.43
N GLY A 554 -23.63 52.28 -28.03
CA GLY A 554 -22.45 52.78 -27.31
C GLY A 554 -22.63 52.98 -25.80
N THR A 555 -23.81 52.70 -25.25
CA THR A 555 -24.06 52.83 -23.81
C THR A 555 -23.32 51.73 -23.05
N VAL A 556 -22.40 52.12 -22.16
CA VAL A 556 -21.72 51.21 -21.23
C VAL A 556 -22.72 50.78 -20.16
N PHE A 557 -22.86 49.47 -19.94
CA PHE A 557 -23.77 48.91 -18.94
C PHE A 557 -23.03 48.34 -17.73
N ASP A 558 -21.75 47.99 -17.87
CA ASP A 558 -20.92 47.47 -16.77
C ASP A 558 -19.42 47.63 -17.08
N SER A 559 -18.57 47.68 -16.05
CA SER A 559 -17.13 47.81 -16.19
C SER A 559 -16.38 47.43 -14.91
N SER A 560 -15.18 46.88 -15.05
CA SER A 560 -14.25 46.65 -13.93
C SER A 560 -13.61 47.95 -13.41
N ILE A 561 -13.74 49.08 -14.12
CA ILE A 561 -13.22 50.37 -13.66
C ILE A 561 -14.06 50.89 -12.49
N LEU A 562 -13.42 51.28 -11.39
CA LEU A 562 -14.09 51.85 -10.22
C LEU A 562 -14.78 53.18 -10.58
N SER A 563 -15.99 53.38 -10.06
CA SER A 563 -16.83 54.55 -10.35
C SER A 563 -17.01 54.83 -11.85
N TRP A 564 -17.11 53.79 -12.69
CA TRP A 564 -17.17 53.95 -14.15
C TRP A 564 -18.31 54.85 -14.64
N GLN A 565 -19.43 54.90 -13.90
CA GLN A 565 -20.57 55.76 -14.18
C GLN A 565 -20.25 57.24 -13.97
N GLU A 566 -19.48 57.58 -12.94
CA GLU A 566 -19.07 58.94 -12.60
C GLU A 566 -17.89 59.41 -13.47
N ASN A 567 -17.06 58.46 -13.92
CA ASN A 567 -15.84 58.69 -14.68
C ASN A 567 -16.03 58.75 -16.21
N ASN A 568 -17.28 58.81 -16.71
CA ASN A 568 -17.61 58.87 -18.14
C ASN A 568 -16.89 57.79 -18.97
N VAL A 569 -16.84 56.56 -18.47
CA VAL A 569 -16.21 55.43 -19.19
C VAL A 569 -16.95 55.15 -20.49
N THR A 570 -16.21 54.93 -21.58
CA THR A 570 -16.73 54.58 -22.90
C THR A 570 -16.04 53.33 -23.44
N GLN A 571 -16.52 52.78 -24.56
CA GLN A 571 -15.86 51.66 -25.27
C GLN A 571 -14.40 51.94 -25.67
N PHE A 572 -13.98 53.22 -25.71
CA PHE A 572 -12.63 53.64 -26.08
C PHE A 572 -11.72 53.90 -24.88
N THR A 573 -12.24 53.83 -23.65
CA THR A 573 -11.45 54.07 -22.44
C THR A 573 -10.35 53.01 -22.29
N SER A 574 -9.15 53.46 -21.91
CA SER A 574 -8.01 52.58 -21.61
C SER A 574 -8.07 52.10 -20.17
N PHE A 575 -7.62 50.86 -19.92
CA PHE A 575 -7.41 50.36 -18.57
C PHE A 575 -6.13 50.93 -17.92
N THR A 576 -5.20 51.46 -18.72
CA THR A 576 -3.92 51.98 -18.22
C THR A 576 -4.13 53.18 -17.30
N GLY A 577 -3.70 53.06 -16.04
CA GLY A 577 -3.80 54.12 -15.04
C GLY A 577 -5.18 54.25 -14.38
N ALA A 578 -6.16 53.42 -14.75
CA ALA A 578 -7.46 53.36 -14.09
C ALA A 578 -7.36 52.53 -12.80
N GLN A 579 -8.12 52.91 -11.77
CA GLN A 579 -8.34 52.03 -10.62
C GLN A 579 -9.45 51.03 -10.96
N THR A 580 -9.19 49.73 -10.80
CA THR A 580 -10.09 48.67 -11.24
C THR A 580 -10.38 47.64 -10.15
N ASN A 581 -11.59 47.10 -10.12
CA ASN A 581 -11.96 45.90 -9.40
C ASN A 581 -11.97 44.71 -10.37
N LEU A 582 -10.92 43.89 -10.34
CA LEU A 582 -10.71 42.80 -11.30
C LEU A 582 -11.80 41.74 -11.21
N LEU A 583 -12.30 41.30 -12.35
CA LEU A 583 -13.18 40.14 -12.43
C LEU A 583 -12.32 38.88 -12.30
N ALA A 584 -12.45 38.19 -11.17
CA ALA A 584 -11.80 36.92 -10.90
C ALA A 584 -12.76 35.75 -11.23
N ILE A 585 -12.37 34.90 -12.16
CA ILE A 585 -13.19 33.78 -12.65
C ILE A 585 -12.37 32.50 -12.70
N THR A 586 -13.03 31.36 -12.52
CA THR A 586 -12.47 30.06 -12.88
C THR A 586 -13.06 29.64 -14.22
N PHE A 587 -12.24 29.60 -15.26
CA PHE A 587 -12.66 29.24 -16.62
C PHE A 587 -13.15 27.79 -16.67
N GLY A 588 -14.26 27.50 -17.34
CA GLY A 588 -14.98 26.22 -17.31
C GLY A 588 -15.91 26.04 -16.10
N GLY A 589 -16.00 27.04 -15.21
CA GLY A 589 -16.89 27.04 -14.05
C GLY A 589 -18.28 27.65 -14.35
N SER A 590 -19.25 27.42 -13.46
CA SER A 590 -20.56 28.07 -13.55
C SER A 590 -20.48 29.53 -13.09
N GLY A 591 -20.91 30.49 -13.90
CA GLY A 591 -21.05 31.89 -13.46
C GLY A 591 -20.83 32.97 -14.52
N LEU A 592 -20.22 32.63 -15.66
CA LEU A 592 -20.09 33.54 -16.81
C LEU A 592 -21.20 33.28 -17.84
N ILE A 593 -21.52 34.31 -18.64
CA ILE A 593 -22.37 34.10 -19.82
C ILE A 593 -21.62 33.24 -20.85
N PRO A 594 -22.24 32.19 -21.43
CA PRO A 594 -21.53 31.23 -22.29
C PRO A 594 -20.78 31.86 -23.46
N GLY A 595 -21.36 32.91 -24.06
CA GLY A 595 -20.74 33.61 -25.18
C GLY A 595 -19.50 34.42 -24.81
N PHE A 596 -19.38 34.88 -23.56
CA PHE A 596 -18.19 35.58 -23.09
C PHE A 596 -17.05 34.58 -22.90
N GLU A 597 -17.34 33.48 -22.19
CA GLU A 597 -16.39 32.41 -21.92
C GLU A 597 -15.79 31.83 -23.21
N LYS A 598 -16.65 31.48 -24.17
CA LYS A 598 -16.25 30.99 -25.50
C LYS A 598 -15.28 31.93 -26.25
N ARG A 599 -15.35 33.24 -26.02
CA ARG A 599 -14.56 34.24 -26.77
C ARG A 599 -13.27 34.66 -26.08
N ILE A 600 -13.10 34.36 -24.80
CA ILE A 600 -11.84 34.59 -24.07
C ILE A 600 -10.95 33.35 -24.02
N GLU A 601 -11.46 32.19 -24.45
CA GLU A 601 -10.67 30.96 -24.55
C GLU A 601 -9.37 31.18 -25.33
N GLY A 602 -8.27 30.66 -24.79
CA GLY A 602 -6.94 30.74 -25.37
C GLY A 602 -6.24 32.10 -25.25
N MET A 603 -6.87 33.15 -24.70
CA MET A 603 -6.18 34.43 -24.42
C MET A 603 -5.02 34.23 -23.44
N LYS A 604 -3.98 35.03 -23.55
CA LYS A 604 -2.79 35.04 -22.69
C LYS A 604 -2.78 36.26 -21.79
N LYS A 605 -1.94 36.24 -20.74
CA LYS A 605 -1.68 37.43 -19.92
C LYS A 605 -1.23 38.59 -20.81
N GLY A 606 -1.87 39.75 -20.63
CA GLY A 606 -1.63 40.96 -21.41
C GLY A 606 -2.47 41.07 -22.68
N ASP A 607 -3.17 40.01 -23.11
CA ASP A 607 -4.04 40.08 -24.28
C ASP A 607 -5.21 41.03 -24.01
N GLU A 608 -5.49 41.89 -24.97
CA GLU A 608 -6.71 42.71 -25.03
C GLU A 608 -7.54 42.28 -26.25
N ARG A 609 -8.84 42.10 -26.05
CA ARG A 609 -9.75 41.66 -27.12
C ARG A 609 -11.10 42.34 -26.98
N THR A 610 -11.65 42.79 -28.11
CA THR A 610 -13.06 43.17 -28.22
C THR A 610 -13.87 41.99 -28.70
N ILE A 611 -14.91 41.63 -27.97
CA ILE A 611 -15.77 40.47 -28.22
C ILE A 611 -17.23 40.93 -28.36
N THR A 612 -17.94 40.32 -29.30
CA THR A 612 -19.37 40.61 -29.57
C THR A 612 -20.18 39.34 -29.34
N ILE A 613 -21.16 39.42 -28.45
CA ILE A 613 -21.96 38.28 -27.98
C ILE A 613 -23.42 38.51 -28.38
N PRO A 614 -24.01 37.63 -29.23
CA PRO A 614 -25.40 37.75 -29.60
C PRO A 614 -26.32 37.35 -28.43
N PRO A 615 -27.60 37.79 -28.42
CA PRO A 615 -28.52 37.55 -27.31
C PRO A 615 -28.66 36.07 -26.93
N GLU A 616 -28.61 35.16 -27.91
CA GLU A 616 -28.75 33.71 -27.73
C GLU A 616 -27.60 33.11 -26.91
N GLU A 617 -26.41 33.72 -26.94
CA GLU A 617 -25.23 33.29 -26.18
C GLU A 617 -25.00 34.16 -24.91
N ALA A 618 -25.91 35.10 -24.62
CA ALA A 618 -25.88 36.01 -23.46
C ALA A 618 -27.07 35.74 -22.50
N TYR A 619 -28.02 36.68 -22.41
CA TYR A 619 -29.18 36.61 -21.50
C TYR A 619 -30.48 36.16 -22.18
N GLY A 620 -30.42 35.63 -23.40
CA GLY A 620 -31.55 35.13 -24.17
C GLY A 620 -32.26 36.22 -24.99
N THR A 621 -33.19 35.79 -25.85
CA THR A 621 -33.93 36.65 -26.80
C THR A 621 -35.23 37.23 -26.24
N ASP A 622 -35.58 36.91 -24.99
CA ASP A 622 -36.80 37.40 -24.32
C ASP A 622 -36.46 38.61 -23.43
N PRO A 623 -36.87 39.84 -23.80
CA PRO A 623 -36.60 41.04 -23.02
C PRO A 623 -37.26 41.04 -21.63
N SER A 624 -38.29 40.21 -21.42
CA SER A 624 -39.01 40.15 -20.14
C SER A 624 -38.24 39.37 -19.05
N LYS A 625 -37.26 38.55 -19.44
CA LYS A 625 -36.50 37.70 -18.52
C LYS A 625 -35.27 38.38 -17.92
N HIS A 626 -34.72 39.40 -18.59
CA HIS A 626 -33.53 40.12 -18.12
C HIS A 626 -33.46 41.53 -18.74
N PRO A 627 -32.97 42.58 -18.04
CA PRO A 627 -32.81 43.93 -18.60
C PRO A 627 -31.92 44.01 -19.85
N LEU A 628 -30.99 43.08 -19.98
CA LEU A 628 -30.12 42.90 -21.15
C LEU A 628 -30.61 41.83 -22.14
N GLY A 629 -31.83 41.32 -21.95
CA GLY A 629 -32.46 40.35 -22.85
C GLY A 629 -32.75 40.95 -24.22
N ASN A 630 -32.60 40.15 -25.27
CA ASN A 630 -32.71 40.56 -26.68
C ASN A 630 -31.74 41.68 -27.09
N LYS A 631 -30.59 41.82 -26.42
CA LYS A 631 -29.54 42.79 -26.77
C LYS A 631 -28.25 42.08 -27.14
N THR A 632 -27.58 42.58 -28.17
CA THR A 632 -26.19 42.22 -28.46
C THR A 632 -25.28 42.91 -27.46
N LEU A 633 -24.37 42.16 -26.85
CA LEU A 633 -23.42 42.69 -25.87
C LEU A 633 -22.03 42.76 -26.48
N HIS A 634 -21.37 43.88 -26.32
CA HIS A 634 -19.97 44.04 -26.67
C HIS A 634 -19.15 44.17 -25.40
N PHE A 635 -17.98 43.53 -25.39
CA PHE A 635 -17.03 43.68 -24.31
C PHE A 635 -15.64 43.95 -24.84
N LYS A 636 -14.91 44.83 -24.16
CA LYS A 636 -13.47 44.99 -24.28
C LYS A 636 -12.87 44.32 -23.06
N VAL A 637 -12.03 43.33 -23.25
CA VAL A 637 -11.48 42.47 -22.18
C VAL A 637 -9.97 42.57 -22.21
N HIS A 638 -9.35 42.72 -21.04
CA HIS A 638 -7.90 42.70 -20.88
C HIS A 638 -7.51 41.70 -19.77
N VAL A 639 -6.61 40.76 -20.07
CA VAL A 639 -6.22 39.69 -19.13
C VAL A 639 -5.03 40.14 -18.28
N GLU A 640 -5.24 40.29 -16.97
CA GLU A 640 -4.21 40.74 -16.03
C GLU A 640 -3.37 39.58 -15.49
N SER A 641 -4.01 38.46 -15.17
CA SER A 641 -3.31 37.25 -14.73
C SER A 641 -4.08 35.98 -15.08
N ILE A 642 -3.31 34.90 -15.23
CA ILE A 642 -3.78 33.53 -15.42
C ILE A 642 -2.98 32.69 -14.42
N GLU A 643 -3.67 31.96 -13.56
CA GLU A 643 -3.12 31.11 -12.49
C GLU A 643 -3.60 29.66 -12.63
#